data_AF-A0AA36MWU2-F1
#
_entry.id   AF-A0AA36MWU2-F1
#
_cell.length_a   1.000
_cell.length_b   1.000
_cell.length_c   1.000
_cell.angle_alpha   90.00
_cell.angle_beta   90.00
_cell.angle_gamma   90.00
#
_symmetry.space_group_name_H-M   'P 1'
#
loop_
_entity.id
_entity.type
_entity.pdbx_description
1 polymer ?
#
loop_
_entity_poly.entity_id
_entity_poly.type
_entity_poly.pdbx_seq_one_letter_code
_entity_poly.pdbx_strand_id
1 'polypeptide(L)'
;RLDLEEVIAEAERVLDDNDTVEKIKAVLRKAQKIYPGKWTLTGKRSELQQKLREFVEEAKAALKGLEEVTSRHPGRGGVALRASPQQDSDAEEWLAKGRAEVEGFKKAQVSSWAEAVLIDGGLEADDELIQQTVTTLQQQGVTGKALLRLTLEKLMADGVARGPAELLDEKIRLLQEVIEKVTAEDFDLYACARPDIKVQPDKFVDLDVRVENCVNVVMKHLPKETEGTTVRVPPAMLSRCMRGGKTTMLYKVFDKLKATKTQPIFISFNGDSLIHRLDDEKPLHTMLRAIAVALMKNKPANREEAERVRCSKEALKEYLEDKKDVVLLVDELNVLLKPNQADNYQDVGMFLRETFLDPAGRHLVFSTHIPTSTGLDRVLGKGAGSSREAETIPMPRCADMEQLRAMHPACDALTPLEAVYLGYVPALIFSVKTQVFDIEGRFRDILPAAKSEELPILAKTFLSEFFIGKRGPDHDPVRAFDALTESPQKGQIRWILAYVGQMCCHLGWKQVGAWIEELPSWSGKVESGQDWETVVLVALCLRCYEAKYSEPHELLGLPGNARPAAVYVRKVPQENSTNPEVILVWWKGQPIETYPYIAVLSPNYAKTEMVDAMWVYQQDATADWVVRGMQAKLGSDCPKKDMPLGMLGLLFRGQAPDTTRDLKRQRWKYLTESEIQSFLGNSLTAACPAHWPNVTR
;
A
#
# COMPACT_ATOMS: atom_id res chain seq x y z
N ARG A 1 1.44 22.80 -17.91
CA ARG A 1 0.98 23.81 -18.90
C ARG A 1 -0.37 23.40 -19.49
N LEU A 2 -0.47 22.27 -20.22
CA LEU A 2 -1.73 21.77 -20.79
C LEU A 2 -2.86 21.65 -19.76
N ASP A 3 -2.61 20.99 -18.61
CA ASP A 3 -3.61 20.86 -17.56
C ASP A 3 -4.06 22.21 -16.96
N LEU A 4 -3.16 23.20 -16.93
CA LEU A 4 -3.46 24.54 -16.39
C LEU A 4 -4.29 25.36 -17.39
N GLU A 5 -3.98 25.27 -18.69
CA GLU A 5 -4.74 25.89 -19.77
C GLU A 5 -6.16 25.31 -19.87
N GLU A 6 -6.33 24.00 -19.70
CA GLU A 6 -7.65 23.34 -19.67
C GLU A 6 -8.51 23.82 -18.49
N VAL A 7 -7.93 23.89 -17.29
CA VAL A 7 -8.66 24.35 -16.10
C VAL A 7 -8.97 25.85 -16.15
N ILE A 8 -8.12 26.68 -16.77
CA ILE A 8 -8.44 28.10 -17.04
C ILE A 8 -9.65 28.20 -17.97
N ALA A 9 -9.66 27.47 -19.09
CA ALA A 9 -10.75 27.52 -20.07
C ALA A 9 -12.09 27.03 -19.47
N GLU A 10 -12.05 26.00 -18.61
CA GLU A 10 -13.23 25.53 -17.89
C GLU A 10 -13.71 26.55 -16.84
N ALA A 11 -12.79 27.21 -16.14
CA ALA A 11 -13.11 28.26 -15.16
C ALA A 11 -13.76 29.49 -15.81
N GLU A 12 -13.24 29.95 -16.95
CA GLU A 12 -13.81 31.07 -17.70
C GLU A 12 -15.22 30.75 -18.20
N ARG A 13 -15.45 29.56 -18.74
CA ARG A 13 -16.78 29.11 -19.17
C ARG A 13 -17.79 29.14 -18.00
N VAL A 14 -17.38 28.63 -16.83
CA VAL A 14 -18.24 28.60 -15.64
C VAL A 14 -18.51 30.00 -15.07
N LEU A 15 -17.58 30.95 -15.26
CA LEU A 15 -17.76 32.35 -14.87
C LEU A 15 -18.73 33.10 -15.78
N ASP A 16 -18.78 32.76 -17.07
CA ASP A 16 -19.63 33.41 -18.07
C ASP A 16 -21.06 32.85 -18.09
N ASP A 17 -21.24 31.54 -17.91
CA ASP A 17 -22.54 30.86 -18.11
C ASP A 17 -23.56 31.03 -16.96
N ASN A 18 -23.31 31.94 -16.01
CA ASN A 18 -24.13 32.08 -14.80
C ASN A 18 -24.43 30.70 -14.19
N ASP A 19 -23.38 29.88 -14.03
CA ASP A 19 -23.49 28.45 -13.74
C ASP A 19 -23.71 28.14 -12.24
N THR A 20 -24.07 26.89 -11.92
CA THR A 20 -24.45 26.48 -10.55
C THR A 20 -23.26 26.48 -9.57
N VAL A 21 -23.55 26.64 -8.27
CA VAL A 21 -22.55 26.62 -7.19
C VAL A 21 -21.70 25.34 -7.20
N GLU A 22 -22.31 24.20 -7.56
CA GLU A 22 -21.60 22.91 -7.59
C GLU A 22 -20.61 22.79 -8.75
N LYS A 23 -20.90 23.41 -9.91
CA LYS A 23 -19.93 23.49 -11.01
C LYS A 23 -18.74 24.38 -10.65
N ILE A 24 -18.98 25.52 -10.01
CA ILE A 24 -17.90 26.41 -9.52
C ILE A 24 -17.01 25.65 -8.53
N LYS A 25 -17.60 24.89 -7.59
CA LYS A 25 -16.83 24.04 -6.67
C LYS A 25 -16.06 22.92 -7.39
N ALA A 26 -16.64 22.30 -8.41
CA ALA A 26 -15.96 21.25 -9.18
C ALA A 26 -14.69 21.77 -9.87
N VAL A 27 -14.77 22.95 -10.51
CA VAL A 27 -13.61 23.60 -11.13
C VAL A 27 -12.58 24.00 -10.07
N LEU A 28 -12.99 24.58 -8.94
CA LEU A 28 -12.06 24.92 -7.85
C LEU A 28 -11.36 23.68 -7.25
N ARG A 29 -12.02 22.51 -7.20
CA ARG A 29 -11.37 21.25 -6.80
C ARG A 29 -10.33 20.79 -7.81
N LYS A 30 -10.59 20.94 -9.11
CA LYS A 30 -9.58 20.66 -10.16
C LYS A 30 -8.40 21.64 -10.04
N ALA A 31 -8.68 22.93 -9.87
CA ALA A 31 -7.67 23.96 -9.65
C ALA A 31 -6.78 23.66 -8.43
N GLN A 32 -7.37 23.27 -7.29
CA GLN A 32 -6.61 22.91 -6.08
C GLN A 32 -5.68 21.70 -6.26
N LYS A 33 -5.98 20.78 -7.19
CA LYS A 33 -5.09 19.66 -7.50
C LYS A 33 -3.84 20.09 -8.26
N ILE A 34 -3.96 21.11 -9.11
CA ILE A 34 -2.87 21.64 -9.94
C ILE A 34 -2.08 22.72 -9.17
N TYR A 35 -2.78 23.51 -8.36
CA TYR A 35 -2.25 24.64 -7.61
C TYR A 35 -2.73 24.56 -6.14
N PRO A 36 -2.03 23.80 -5.28
CA PRO A 36 -2.46 23.58 -3.90
C PRO A 36 -2.35 24.86 -3.07
N GLY A 37 -3.46 25.61 -3.00
CA GLY A 37 -3.62 26.84 -2.22
C GLY A 37 -4.60 26.71 -1.04
N LYS A 38 -4.54 27.64 -0.08
CA LYS A 38 -5.38 27.69 1.14
C LYS A 38 -6.80 28.23 0.87
N TRP A 39 -7.52 27.70 -0.11
CA TRP A 39 -8.93 28.09 -0.30
C TRP A 39 -9.88 27.15 0.42
N THR A 40 -10.77 27.70 1.23
CA THR A 40 -11.95 26.99 1.71
C THR A 40 -13.01 26.98 0.61
N LEU A 41 -13.58 25.81 0.29
CA LEU A 41 -14.66 25.66 -0.70
C LEU A 41 -16.06 25.96 -0.12
N THR A 42 -16.10 26.72 0.97
CA THR A 42 -17.32 27.21 1.62
C THR A 42 -17.52 28.68 1.23
N GLY A 43 -18.79 29.06 1.06
CA GLY A 43 -19.15 30.45 0.74
C GLY A 43 -20.39 30.56 -0.12
N LYS A 44 -20.92 31.78 -0.21
CA LYS A 44 -21.99 32.11 -1.16
C LYS A 44 -21.44 32.07 -2.59
N ARG A 45 -22.33 31.96 -3.57
CA ARG A 45 -21.99 31.92 -5.00
C ARG A 45 -21.04 33.03 -5.43
N SER A 46 -21.29 34.27 -4.98
CA SER A 46 -20.45 35.44 -5.28
C SER A 46 -19.03 35.30 -4.73
N GLU A 47 -18.85 34.71 -3.54
CA GLU A 47 -17.54 34.48 -2.92
C GLU A 47 -16.76 33.39 -3.68
N LEU A 48 -17.45 32.33 -4.12
CA LEU A 48 -16.83 31.27 -4.91
C LEU A 48 -16.48 31.73 -6.33
N GLN A 49 -17.30 32.58 -6.95
CA GLN A 49 -16.97 33.22 -8.23
C GLN A 49 -15.76 34.15 -8.10
N GLN A 50 -15.67 34.92 -7.00
CA GLN A 50 -14.52 35.77 -6.73
C GLN A 50 -13.22 34.96 -6.60
N LYS A 51 -13.24 33.88 -5.82
CA LYS A 51 -12.11 32.95 -5.69
C LYS A 51 -11.71 32.31 -7.03
N LEU A 52 -12.69 31.97 -7.86
CA LEU A 52 -12.43 31.40 -9.19
C LEU A 52 -11.80 32.44 -10.14
N ARG A 53 -12.19 33.72 -10.07
CA ARG A 53 -11.55 34.81 -10.82
C ARG A 53 -10.09 35.03 -10.37
N GLU A 54 -9.86 35.05 -9.06
CA GLU A 54 -8.50 35.19 -8.49
C GLU A 54 -7.57 34.06 -8.97
N PHE A 55 -8.04 32.81 -8.96
CA PHE A 55 -7.29 31.69 -9.53
C PHE A 55 -6.95 31.88 -11.01
N VAL A 56 -7.92 32.29 -11.83
CA VAL A 56 -7.70 32.49 -13.28
C VAL A 56 -6.61 33.54 -13.53
N GLU A 57 -6.63 34.65 -12.78
CA GLU A 57 -5.62 35.70 -12.90
C GLU A 57 -4.23 35.23 -12.44
N GLU A 58 -4.14 34.54 -11.30
CA GLU A 58 -2.86 33.97 -10.81
C GLU A 58 -2.29 32.95 -11.80
N ALA A 59 -3.13 32.07 -12.34
CA ALA A 59 -2.73 31.03 -13.28
C ALA A 59 -2.25 31.62 -14.63
N LYS A 60 -2.92 32.66 -15.13
CA LYS A 60 -2.48 33.40 -16.33
C LYS A 60 -1.14 34.12 -16.10
N ALA A 61 -0.95 34.72 -14.93
CA ALA A 61 0.32 35.35 -14.58
C ALA A 61 1.46 34.32 -14.52
N ALA A 62 1.21 33.13 -13.96
CA ALA A 62 2.17 32.03 -13.94
C ALA A 62 2.52 31.52 -15.35
N LEU A 63 1.52 31.37 -16.24
CA LEU A 63 1.75 31.01 -17.65
C LEU A 63 2.59 32.06 -18.38
N LYS A 64 2.29 33.34 -18.18
CA LYS A 64 3.07 34.44 -18.75
C LYS A 64 4.52 34.45 -18.24
N GLY A 65 4.73 34.18 -16.94
CA GLY A 65 6.07 34.03 -16.37
C GLY A 65 6.85 32.88 -17.01
N LEU A 66 6.19 31.75 -17.28
CA LEU A 66 6.79 30.62 -18.01
C LEU A 66 7.14 30.98 -19.46
N GLU A 67 6.31 31.76 -20.14
CA GLU A 67 6.58 32.28 -21.49
C GLU A 67 7.75 33.29 -21.50
N GLU A 68 7.85 34.14 -20.48
CA GLU A 68 8.97 35.07 -20.34
C GLU A 68 10.29 34.33 -20.06
N VAL A 69 10.27 33.28 -19.23
CA VAL A 69 11.43 32.40 -19.00
C VAL A 69 11.85 31.67 -20.28
N THR A 70 10.90 31.19 -21.09
CA THR A 70 11.21 30.55 -22.38
C THR A 70 11.67 31.55 -23.44
N SER A 71 11.19 32.80 -23.40
CA SER A 71 11.61 33.88 -24.32
C SER A 71 13.00 34.47 -24.01
N ARG A 72 13.44 34.45 -22.75
CA ARG A 72 14.78 34.93 -22.30
C ARG A 72 15.94 33.99 -22.64
N HIS A 73 15.67 32.88 -23.33
CA HIS A 73 16.67 32.01 -23.94
C HIS A 73 16.46 31.92 -25.46
N PRO A 74 16.76 32.99 -26.24
CA PRO A 74 16.47 33.04 -27.68
C PRO A 74 17.52 32.30 -28.53
N GLY A 75 18.42 31.54 -27.90
CA GLY A 75 19.64 30.99 -28.51
C GLY A 75 19.67 29.48 -28.62
N ARG A 76 18.69 28.87 -29.30
CA ARG A 76 18.90 27.72 -30.22
C ARG A 76 17.63 27.53 -31.05
N GLY A 77 17.67 28.10 -32.25
CA GLY A 77 16.57 28.10 -33.20
C GLY A 77 16.29 26.70 -33.75
N GLY A 78 15.04 26.25 -33.55
CA GLY A 78 14.40 25.32 -34.45
C GLY A 78 13.92 26.08 -35.67
N VAL A 79 14.63 25.94 -36.78
CA VAL A 79 14.06 26.16 -38.11
C VAL A 79 12.88 25.20 -38.22
N ALA A 80 11.71 25.72 -38.60
CA ALA A 80 10.58 24.90 -39.00
C ALA A 80 10.97 24.09 -40.24
N LEU A 81 11.54 22.90 -40.03
CA LEU A 81 11.63 21.86 -41.02
C LEU A 81 10.60 20.81 -40.65
N ARG A 82 9.64 20.60 -41.55
CA ARG A 82 8.88 19.35 -41.59
C ARG A 82 9.90 18.22 -41.75
N ALA A 83 10.28 17.58 -40.65
CA ALA A 83 11.08 16.36 -40.68
C ALA A 83 10.19 15.22 -41.18
N SER A 84 10.68 14.46 -42.16
CA SER A 84 10.06 13.22 -42.59
C SER A 84 10.25 12.15 -41.51
N PRO A 85 9.41 11.10 -41.45
CA PRO A 85 9.48 10.03 -40.44
C PRO A 85 10.81 9.27 -40.37
N GLN A 86 11.72 9.50 -41.31
CA GLN A 86 13.02 8.83 -41.39
C GLN A 86 14.07 9.42 -40.43
N GLN A 87 13.98 10.71 -40.05
CA GLN A 87 15.01 11.37 -39.23
C GLN A 87 14.87 11.13 -37.72
N ASP A 88 13.65 10.87 -37.23
CA ASP A 88 13.42 10.49 -35.82
C ASP A 88 13.83 9.04 -35.56
N SER A 89 13.72 8.17 -36.57
CA SER A 89 14.23 6.79 -36.55
C SER A 89 15.74 6.76 -36.35
N ASP A 90 16.49 7.57 -37.09
CA ASP A 90 17.95 7.59 -37.02
C ASP A 90 18.45 8.20 -35.70
N ALA A 91 17.74 9.17 -35.13
CA ALA A 91 18.07 9.78 -33.84
C ALA A 91 17.72 8.88 -32.64
N GLU A 92 16.57 8.20 -32.66
CA GLU A 92 16.24 7.19 -31.65
C GLU A 92 17.09 5.94 -31.78
N GLU A 93 17.46 5.51 -32.99
CA GLU A 93 18.39 4.41 -33.21
C GLU A 93 19.81 4.78 -32.76
N TRP A 94 20.27 6.02 -32.99
CA TRP A 94 21.55 6.51 -32.49
C TRP A 94 21.57 6.66 -30.95
N LEU A 95 20.46 7.10 -30.34
CA LEU A 95 20.32 7.19 -28.88
C LEU A 95 20.08 5.82 -28.21
N ALA A 96 19.44 4.87 -28.89
CA ALA A 96 19.27 3.50 -28.43
C ALA A 96 20.58 2.71 -28.57
N LYS A 97 21.34 2.94 -29.64
CA LYS A 97 22.69 2.42 -29.84
C LYS A 97 23.66 3.02 -28.82
N GLY A 98 23.61 4.33 -28.59
CA GLY A 98 24.37 5.00 -27.53
C GLY A 98 23.98 4.52 -26.13
N ARG A 99 22.70 4.27 -25.84
CA ARG A 99 22.26 3.69 -24.54
C ARG A 99 22.70 2.23 -24.36
N ALA A 100 22.61 1.41 -25.40
CA ALA A 100 23.09 0.02 -25.37
C ALA A 100 24.63 -0.08 -25.29
N GLU A 101 25.35 0.92 -25.81
CA GLU A 101 26.81 1.03 -25.73
C GLU A 101 27.31 1.59 -24.37
N VAL A 102 26.43 2.22 -23.57
CA VAL A 102 26.75 2.83 -22.27
C VAL A 102 26.74 1.85 -21.09
N GLU A 103 26.09 0.69 -21.21
CA GLU A 103 25.97 -0.29 -20.10
C GLU A 103 27.18 -1.24 -19.94
N GLY A 104 28.22 -1.10 -20.75
CA GLY A 104 29.42 -1.93 -20.59
C GLY A 104 30.55 -1.45 -21.46
N PHE A 105 31.18 -0.34 -21.09
CA PHE A 105 32.34 0.16 -21.81
C PHE A 105 33.42 -0.93 -21.88
N LYS A 106 33.70 -1.41 -23.11
CA LYS A 106 34.85 -2.27 -23.35
C LYS A 106 36.12 -1.43 -23.22
N LYS A 107 37.20 -2.01 -22.71
CA LYS A 107 38.51 -1.35 -22.52
C LYS A 107 38.92 -0.49 -23.73
N ALA A 108 38.74 -1.01 -24.95
CA ALA A 108 39.05 -0.31 -26.20
C ALA A 108 38.25 0.99 -26.43
N GLN A 109 37.01 1.07 -25.95
CA GLN A 109 36.16 2.27 -26.09
C GLN A 109 36.52 3.35 -25.07
N VAL A 110 36.89 2.95 -23.84
CA VAL A 110 37.44 3.89 -22.84
C VAL A 110 38.82 4.39 -23.27
N SER A 111 39.64 3.53 -23.88
CA SER A 111 40.93 3.91 -24.46
C SER A 111 40.77 4.92 -25.60
N SER A 112 39.87 4.68 -26.55
CA SER A 112 39.62 5.63 -27.65
C SER A 112 39.03 6.96 -27.17
N TRP A 113 38.22 6.95 -26.11
CA TRP A 113 37.72 8.19 -25.49
C TRP A 113 38.83 8.94 -24.73
N ALA A 114 39.64 8.22 -23.96
CA ALA A 114 40.78 8.79 -23.25
C ALA A 114 41.80 9.39 -24.24
N GLU A 115 42.07 8.70 -25.35
CA GLU A 115 42.90 9.18 -26.45
C GLU A 115 42.37 10.48 -27.04
N ALA A 116 41.09 10.53 -27.42
CA ALA A 116 40.46 11.73 -27.99
C ALA A 116 40.53 12.93 -27.03
N VAL A 117 40.33 12.68 -25.73
CA VAL A 117 40.43 13.67 -24.66
C VAL A 117 41.87 14.17 -24.47
N LEU A 118 42.87 13.28 -24.50
CA LEU A 118 44.28 13.64 -24.36
C LEU A 118 44.74 14.49 -25.55
N ILE A 119 44.34 14.11 -26.77
CA ILE A 119 44.63 14.85 -28.01
C ILE A 119 43.98 16.24 -28.00
N ASP A 120 42.70 16.35 -27.62
CA ASP A 120 41.99 17.64 -27.53
C ASP A 120 42.57 18.55 -26.42
N GLY A 121 43.19 17.95 -25.41
CA GLY A 121 43.96 18.65 -24.37
C GLY A 121 45.37 19.09 -24.79
N GLY A 122 45.79 18.83 -26.03
CA GLY A 122 47.12 19.18 -26.55
C GLY A 122 48.25 18.25 -26.12
N LEU A 123 47.94 17.05 -25.62
CA LEU A 123 48.91 16.02 -25.26
C LEU A 123 49.03 14.99 -26.39
N GLU A 124 50.23 14.46 -26.64
CA GLU A 124 50.38 13.27 -27.48
C GLU A 124 49.86 12.06 -26.70
N ALA A 125 48.77 11.47 -27.21
CA ALA A 125 48.15 10.31 -26.61
C ALA A 125 48.92 9.04 -27.01
N ASP A 126 49.91 8.67 -26.21
CA ASP A 126 50.55 7.36 -26.32
C ASP A 126 49.78 6.27 -25.55
N ASP A 127 50.04 5.02 -25.93
CA ASP A 127 49.35 3.85 -25.36
C ASP A 127 49.55 3.73 -23.84
N GLU A 128 50.67 4.23 -23.29
CA GLU A 128 50.95 4.15 -21.86
C GLU A 128 50.09 5.14 -21.06
N LEU A 129 49.97 6.38 -21.56
CA LEU A 129 49.19 7.44 -20.94
C LEU A 129 47.67 7.16 -21.04
N ILE A 130 47.22 6.63 -22.18
CA ILE A 130 45.84 6.13 -22.37
C ILE A 130 45.56 5.01 -21.36
N GLN A 131 46.49 4.06 -21.23
CA GLN A 131 46.30 2.90 -20.37
C GLN A 131 46.35 3.27 -18.88
N GLN A 132 47.17 4.24 -18.46
CA GLN A 132 47.15 4.81 -17.11
C GLN A 132 45.82 5.50 -16.82
N THR A 133 45.35 6.35 -17.74
CA THR A 133 44.08 7.08 -17.59
C THR A 133 42.89 6.14 -17.44
N VAL A 134 42.81 5.10 -18.28
CA VAL A 134 41.77 4.06 -18.17
C VAL A 134 41.85 3.32 -16.83
N THR A 135 43.07 2.99 -16.38
CA THR A 135 43.29 2.28 -15.11
C THR A 135 42.85 3.12 -13.91
N THR A 136 43.16 4.42 -13.91
CA THR A 136 42.74 5.37 -12.87
C THR A 136 41.21 5.50 -12.81
N LEU A 137 40.55 5.64 -13.96
CA LEU A 137 39.08 5.73 -14.02
C LEU A 137 38.39 4.47 -13.51
N GLN A 138 38.96 3.30 -13.81
CA GLN A 138 38.46 2.02 -13.31
C GLN A 138 38.66 1.86 -11.80
N GLN A 139 39.83 2.23 -11.28
CA GLN A 139 40.12 2.19 -9.84
C GLN A 139 39.22 3.14 -9.04
N GLN A 140 38.79 4.25 -9.66
CA GLN A 140 37.90 5.22 -9.04
C GLN A 140 36.40 4.93 -9.25
N GLY A 141 36.06 3.84 -9.95
CA GLY A 141 34.67 3.41 -10.13
C GLY A 141 33.81 4.37 -10.95
N VAL A 142 34.42 5.18 -11.82
CA VAL A 142 33.73 6.17 -12.65
C VAL A 142 32.89 5.44 -13.70
N THR A 143 31.57 5.63 -13.67
CA THR A 143 30.67 5.01 -14.65
C THR A 143 30.66 5.80 -15.97
N GLY A 144 30.43 5.11 -17.09
CA GLY A 144 30.34 5.75 -18.41
C GLY A 144 29.28 6.85 -18.52
N LYS A 145 28.20 6.75 -17.72
CA LYS A 145 27.13 7.75 -17.60
C LYS A 145 27.62 9.05 -16.93
N ALA A 146 28.52 8.94 -15.94
CA ALA A 146 29.15 10.10 -15.30
C ALA A 146 30.09 10.83 -16.28
N LEU A 147 30.87 10.06 -17.05
CA LEU A 147 31.75 10.56 -18.12
C LEU A 147 30.98 11.32 -19.22
N LEU A 148 29.80 10.84 -19.62
CA LEU A 148 28.94 11.50 -20.62
C LEU A 148 28.29 12.80 -20.12
N ARG A 149 27.87 12.85 -18.84
CA ARG A 149 27.36 14.10 -18.22
C ARG A 149 28.43 15.18 -18.17
N LEU A 150 29.67 14.77 -17.85
CA LEU A 150 30.84 15.65 -17.80
C LEU A 150 31.20 16.25 -19.16
N THR A 151 30.97 15.53 -20.27
CA THR A 151 31.27 16.01 -21.63
C THR A 151 30.17 16.92 -22.18
N LEU A 152 28.90 16.65 -21.91
CA LEU A 152 27.77 17.43 -22.43
C LEU A 152 27.72 18.86 -21.84
N GLU A 153 27.97 19.00 -20.54
CA GLU A 153 27.98 20.31 -19.86
C GLU A 153 29.24 21.14 -20.21
N LYS A 154 30.34 20.47 -20.56
CA LYS A 154 31.64 21.11 -20.84
C LYS A 154 31.77 21.60 -22.27
N LEU A 155 31.21 20.86 -23.25
CA LEU A 155 31.11 21.30 -24.65
C LEU A 155 30.21 22.53 -24.83
N MET A 156 29.33 22.81 -23.87
CA MET A 156 28.43 23.96 -23.90
C MET A 156 28.98 25.22 -23.24
N ALA A 157 30.04 25.13 -22.41
CA ALA A 157 30.45 26.23 -21.55
C ALA A 157 31.74 26.93 -22.02
N ASP A 158 32.80 26.20 -22.38
CA ASP A 158 34.13 26.82 -22.31
C ASP A 158 34.97 26.58 -23.57
N GLY A 159 35.19 27.64 -24.33
CA GLY A 159 36.47 27.78 -25.02
C GLY A 159 37.57 28.02 -23.98
N VAL A 160 38.61 27.16 -23.99
CA VAL A 160 40.03 27.39 -23.59
C VAL A 160 40.61 26.61 -22.36
N ALA A 161 41.78 25.98 -22.62
CA ALA A 161 43.05 25.79 -21.86
C ALA A 161 43.21 25.00 -20.54
N ARG A 162 42.30 24.12 -20.12
CA ARG A 162 42.69 23.01 -19.20
C ARG A 162 42.39 21.68 -19.85
N GLY A 163 43.37 20.77 -19.85
CA GLY A 163 43.24 19.45 -20.49
C GLY A 163 42.07 18.67 -19.87
N PRO A 164 41.36 17.81 -20.62
CA PRO A 164 40.15 17.21 -20.09
C PRO A 164 40.40 16.19 -18.96
N ALA A 165 41.62 15.67 -18.82
CA ALA A 165 42.05 14.85 -17.68
C ALA A 165 42.10 15.65 -16.36
N GLU A 166 42.68 16.86 -16.36
CA GLU A 166 42.78 17.70 -15.16
C GLU A 166 41.40 18.19 -14.69
N LEU A 167 40.52 18.52 -15.62
CA LEU A 167 39.13 18.90 -15.33
C LEU A 167 38.28 17.70 -14.86
N LEU A 168 38.61 16.49 -15.32
CA LEU A 168 37.98 15.26 -14.85
C LEU A 168 38.44 14.92 -13.44
N ASP A 169 39.74 14.99 -13.17
CA ASP A 169 40.31 14.83 -11.83
C ASP A 169 39.79 15.89 -10.85
N GLU A 170 39.71 17.17 -11.26
CA GLU A 170 39.15 18.25 -10.44
C GLU A 170 37.67 17.99 -10.12
N LYS A 171 36.87 17.56 -11.11
CA LYS A 171 35.45 17.24 -10.88
C LYS A 171 35.25 15.95 -10.08
N ILE A 172 36.08 14.94 -10.26
CA ILE A 172 36.05 13.74 -9.40
C ILE A 172 36.45 14.11 -7.98
N ARG A 173 37.48 14.95 -7.80
CA ARG A 173 37.89 15.45 -6.49
C ARG A 173 36.77 16.27 -5.83
N LEU A 174 36.12 17.16 -6.56
CA LEU A 174 34.96 17.93 -6.06
C LEU A 174 33.77 17.02 -5.71
N LEU A 175 33.49 15.98 -6.51
CA LEU A 175 32.46 14.99 -6.21
C LEU A 175 32.82 14.12 -5.00
N GLN A 176 34.10 13.81 -4.80
CA GLN A 176 34.63 13.10 -3.63
C GLN A 176 34.64 13.98 -2.38
N GLU A 177 34.94 15.27 -2.50
CA GLU A 177 34.87 16.27 -1.42
C GLU A 177 33.42 16.48 -0.94
N VAL A 178 32.43 16.21 -1.80
CA VAL A 178 31.00 16.24 -1.43
C VAL A 178 30.54 14.95 -0.74
N ILE A 179 31.30 13.85 -0.84
CA ILE A 179 30.94 12.56 -0.23
C ILE A 179 31.62 12.41 1.13
N GLU A 180 30.82 12.34 2.19
CA GLU A 180 31.30 12.12 3.54
C GLU A 180 31.49 10.61 3.79
N LYS A 181 32.74 10.13 3.73
CA LYS A 181 33.08 8.77 4.13
C LYS A 181 33.22 8.71 5.65
N VAL A 182 32.30 8.01 6.29
CA VAL A 182 32.30 7.86 7.76
C VAL A 182 33.04 6.59 8.18
N THR A 183 33.71 6.68 9.32
CA THR A 183 34.54 5.64 9.94
C THR A 183 33.98 5.26 11.31
N ALA A 184 34.57 4.24 11.96
CA ALA A 184 34.18 3.84 13.31
C ALA A 184 34.32 4.97 14.35
N GLU A 185 35.23 5.93 14.13
CA GLU A 185 35.47 7.06 15.03
C GLU A 185 34.33 8.09 15.03
N ASP A 186 33.52 8.13 13.96
CA ASP A 186 32.42 9.08 13.79
C ASP A 186 31.15 8.64 14.53
N PHE A 187 31.12 7.40 15.03
CA PHE A 187 29.93 6.77 15.59
C PHE A 187 29.85 6.88 17.12
N ASP A 188 28.64 7.11 17.62
CA ASP A 188 28.28 7.11 19.03
C ASP A 188 26.90 6.46 19.26
N LEU A 189 26.95 5.22 19.72
CA LEU A 189 25.79 4.39 20.02
C LEU A 189 24.97 4.92 21.21
N TYR A 190 25.58 5.70 22.12
CA TYR A 190 24.85 6.35 23.21
C TYR A 190 24.05 7.55 22.71
N ALA A 191 24.54 8.25 21.68
CA ALA A 191 23.85 9.34 20.99
C ALA A 191 22.73 8.89 20.03
N CYS A 192 22.56 7.57 19.82
CA CYS A 192 21.40 7.04 19.10
C CYS A 192 20.10 7.48 19.79
N ALA A 193 19.22 8.09 19.00
CA ALA A 193 17.90 8.55 19.38
C ALA A 193 16.91 8.19 18.28
N ARG A 194 15.70 7.81 18.65
CA ARG A 194 14.59 7.72 17.70
C ARG A 194 14.11 9.13 17.31
N PRO A 195 13.37 9.29 16.19
CA PRO A 195 12.73 10.55 15.85
C PRO A 195 11.90 11.12 17.01
N ASP A 196 11.97 12.44 17.23
CA ASP A 196 11.17 13.16 18.23
C ASP A 196 9.74 13.41 17.73
N ILE A 197 9.04 12.31 17.45
CA ILE A 197 7.61 12.34 17.18
C ILE A 197 6.92 12.13 18.51
N LYS A 198 6.16 13.15 18.93
CA LYS A 198 5.22 13.02 20.05
C LYS A 198 4.12 12.05 19.65
N VAL A 199 4.36 10.77 19.88
CA VAL A 199 3.28 9.81 20.03
C VAL A 199 2.44 10.32 21.19
N GLN A 200 1.13 10.51 21.02
CA GLN A 200 0.20 10.70 22.15
C GLN A 200 -0.24 9.30 22.60
N PRO A 201 0.53 8.61 23.47
CA PRO A 201 0.49 7.16 23.57
C PRO A 201 -0.34 6.65 24.74
N ASP A 202 -0.66 7.51 25.71
CA ASP A 202 -1.02 7.10 27.06
C ASP A 202 -2.38 6.39 27.15
N LYS A 203 -3.08 6.31 26.01
CA LYS A 203 -4.38 5.66 25.90
C LYS A 203 -4.45 4.64 24.76
N PHE A 204 -3.35 4.30 24.10
CA PHE A 204 -3.40 3.21 23.12
C PHE A 204 -3.56 1.88 23.82
N VAL A 205 -4.75 1.30 23.65
CA VAL A 205 -5.11 0.01 24.22
C VAL A 205 -4.07 -1.05 23.84
N ASP A 206 -3.70 -1.87 24.82
CA ASP A 206 -2.75 -2.98 24.69
C ASP A 206 -1.31 -2.62 24.31
N LEU A 207 -0.98 -1.36 24.03
CA LEU A 207 0.34 -0.98 23.51
C LEU A 207 1.47 -1.38 24.45
N ASP A 208 1.38 -1.02 25.73
CA ASP A 208 2.44 -1.29 26.70
C ASP A 208 2.64 -2.80 26.93
N VAL A 209 1.56 -3.57 26.95
CA VAL A 209 1.62 -5.04 27.04
C VAL A 209 2.36 -5.63 25.84
N ARG A 210 2.09 -5.13 24.62
CA ARG A 210 2.79 -5.62 23.41
C ARG A 210 4.25 -5.17 23.36
N VAL A 211 4.54 -3.96 23.83
CA VAL A 211 5.92 -3.46 23.96
C VAL A 211 6.71 -4.35 24.92
N GLU A 212 6.13 -4.69 26.07
CA GLU A 212 6.77 -5.58 27.04
C GLU A 212 7.02 -6.98 26.44
N ASN A 213 6.06 -7.54 25.70
CA ASN A 213 6.27 -8.81 24.98
C ASN A 213 7.44 -8.72 23.99
N CYS A 214 7.53 -7.63 23.23
CA CYS A 214 8.63 -7.42 22.30
C CYS A 214 9.98 -7.35 23.02
N VAL A 215 10.07 -6.58 24.10
CA VAL A 215 11.30 -6.45 24.90
C VAL A 215 11.67 -7.79 25.53
N ASN A 216 10.71 -8.56 26.03
CA ASN A 216 10.97 -9.90 26.57
C ASN A 216 11.56 -10.85 25.51
N VAL A 217 11.07 -10.80 24.26
CA VAL A 217 11.64 -11.57 23.15
C VAL A 217 13.07 -11.13 22.86
N VAL A 218 13.33 -9.82 22.83
CA VAL A 218 14.68 -9.27 22.65
C VAL A 218 15.60 -9.78 23.77
N MET A 219 15.24 -9.58 25.04
CA MET A 219 16.08 -9.95 26.19
C MET A 219 16.31 -11.46 26.30
N LYS A 220 15.34 -12.28 25.89
CA LYS A 220 15.46 -13.75 25.80
C LYS A 220 16.53 -14.20 24.80
N HIS A 221 16.72 -13.46 23.71
CA HIS A 221 17.60 -13.85 22.61
C HIS A 221 18.90 -13.07 22.53
N LEU A 222 18.94 -11.88 23.12
CA LEU A 222 20.12 -11.01 23.18
C LEU A 222 21.39 -11.72 23.67
N PRO A 223 21.39 -12.56 24.74
CA PRO A 223 22.62 -13.19 25.22
C PRO A 223 23.05 -14.41 24.37
N LYS A 224 22.27 -14.81 23.36
CA LYS A 224 22.54 -16.02 22.59
C LYS A 224 23.41 -15.73 21.38
N GLU A 225 24.26 -16.67 21.04
CA GLU A 225 25.01 -16.71 19.78
C GLU A 225 24.34 -17.70 18.82
N THR A 226 24.44 -17.46 17.52
CA THR A 226 24.05 -18.48 16.55
C THR A 226 25.16 -19.52 16.41
N GLU A 227 24.87 -20.76 16.79
CA GLU A 227 25.73 -21.92 16.56
C GLU A 227 25.32 -22.64 15.27
N GLY A 228 26.28 -22.97 14.41
CA GLY A 228 26.03 -23.42 13.03
C GLY A 228 25.05 -24.61 12.87
N THR A 229 24.93 -25.48 13.88
CA THR A 229 24.16 -26.74 13.81
C THR A 229 23.04 -26.88 14.85
N THR A 230 22.96 -26.04 15.88
CA THR A 230 22.14 -26.29 17.09
C THR A 230 21.20 -25.15 17.48
N VAL A 231 21.64 -23.89 17.39
CA VAL A 231 20.85 -22.73 17.84
C VAL A 231 20.93 -21.61 16.80
N ARG A 232 19.79 -21.26 16.20
CA ARG A 232 19.67 -20.07 15.34
C ARG A 232 18.85 -19.01 16.05
N VAL A 233 19.46 -17.85 16.32
CA VAL A 233 18.75 -16.72 16.91
C VAL A 233 17.74 -16.16 15.88
N PRO A 234 16.43 -16.16 16.17
CA PRO A 234 15.43 -15.58 15.29
C PRO A 234 15.34 -14.06 15.52
N PRO A 235 15.09 -13.23 14.49
CA PRO A 235 14.73 -11.83 14.72
C PRO A 235 13.30 -11.71 15.26
N ALA A 236 13.00 -10.60 15.91
CA ALA A 236 11.65 -10.21 16.26
C ALA A 236 10.99 -9.44 15.10
N MET A 237 9.75 -9.79 14.75
CA MET A 237 9.05 -9.19 13.61
C MET A 237 7.68 -8.63 14.01
N LEU A 238 7.46 -7.36 13.63
CA LEU A 238 6.20 -6.65 13.77
C LEU A 238 5.51 -6.62 12.40
N SER A 239 4.46 -7.43 12.22
CA SER A 239 3.73 -7.52 10.94
C SER A 239 2.27 -7.13 11.10
N ARG A 240 1.81 -6.16 10.30
CA ARG A 240 0.41 -5.73 10.24
C ARG A 240 0.15 -4.82 9.02
N CYS A 241 -1.13 -4.59 8.73
CA CYS A 241 -1.60 -3.54 7.83
C CYS A 241 -0.99 -2.15 8.10
N MET A 242 -1.08 -1.27 7.11
CA MET A 242 -0.77 0.16 7.25
C MET A 242 -1.64 0.84 8.28
N ARG A 243 -1.03 1.84 8.92
CA ARG A 243 -1.58 2.50 10.11
C ARG A 243 -1.93 1.51 11.24
N GLY A 244 -1.37 0.31 11.21
CA GLY A 244 -1.54 -0.71 12.25
C GLY A 244 -0.76 -0.48 13.55
N GLY A 245 -0.02 0.63 13.65
CA GLY A 245 0.71 1.04 14.86
C GLY A 245 2.14 0.50 14.99
N LYS A 246 2.74 0.00 13.89
CA LYS A 246 4.09 -0.60 13.89
C LYS A 246 5.18 0.40 14.33
N THR A 247 5.24 1.56 13.68
CA THR A 247 6.21 2.62 13.99
C THR A 247 6.06 3.11 15.44
N THR A 248 4.82 3.35 15.89
CA THR A 248 4.52 3.72 17.28
C THR A 248 5.03 2.68 18.28
N MET A 249 4.82 1.40 17.98
CA MET A 249 5.30 0.31 18.81
C MET A 249 6.83 0.26 18.83
N LEU A 250 7.50 0.41 17.68
CA LEU A 250 8.97 0.47 17.63
C LEU A 250 9.55 1.64 18.45
N TYR A 251 8.89 2.80 18.45
CA TYR A 251 9.33 3.93 19.29
C TYR A 251 9.25 3.62 20.78
N LYS A 252 8.16 2.98 21.23
CA LYS A 252 8.03 2.57 22.63
C LYS A 252 9.00 1.44 22.99
N VAL A 253 9.26 0.51 22.08
CA VAL A 253 10.29 -0.53 22.24
C VAL A 253 11.67 0.11 22.38
N PHE A 254 12.01 1.10 21.55
CA PHE A 254 13.26 1.87 21.67
C PHE A 254 13.43 2.49 23.06
N ASP A 255 12.41 3.22 23.53
CA ASP A 255 12.45 3.89 24.83
C ASP A 255 12.60 2.88 25.98
N LYS A 256 11.86 1.76 25.92
CA LYS A 256 11.93 0.71 26.94
C LYS A 256 13.30 0.01 26.95
N LEU A 257 13.88 -0.27 25.78
CA LEU A 257 15.22 -0.85 25.66
C LEU A 257 16.31 0.10 26.20
N LYS A 258 16.23 1.41 25.92
CA LYS A 258 17.13 2.40 26.54
C LYS A 258 17.02 2.39 28.07
N ALA A 259 15.80 2.28 28.60
CA ALA A 259 15.57 2.19 30.04
C ALA A 259 16.16 0.92 30.68
N THR A 260 16.27 -0.18 29.93
CA THR A 260 16.94 -1.43 30.36
C THR A 260 18.45 -1.44 30.13
N LYS A 261 19.07 -0.27 29.84
CA LYS A 261 20.50 -0.10 29.51
C LYS A 261 20.95 -0.83 28.25
N THR A 262 20.00 -1.26 27.41
CA THR A 262 20.28 -1.77 26.06
C THR A 262 20.57 -0.58 25.15
N GLN A 263 21.27 -0.84 24.05
CA GLN A 263 21.74 0.15 23.08
C GLN A 263 21.00 -0.01 21.74
N PRO A 264 19.74 0.45 21.63
CA PRO A 264 18.99 0.34 20.40
C PRO A 264 19.45 1.36 19.35
N ILE A 265 19.52 0.91 18.09
CA ILE A 265 19.73 1.71 16.90
C ILE A 265 18.40 1.73 16.15
N PHE A 266 17.85 2.90 15.86
CA PHE A 266 16.59 3.02 15.10
C PHE A 266 16.86 3.55 13.70
N ILE A 267 16.38 2.82 12.69
CA ILE A 267 16.38 3.25 11.30
C ILE A 267 14.98 3.07 10.70
N SER A 268 14.63 3.90 9.71
CA SER A 268 13.32 3.83 9.04
C SER A 268 13.46 4.07 7.55
N PHE A 269 12.75 3.27 6.76
CA PHE A 269 12.58 3.46 5.31
C PHE A 269 11.19 4.00 4.95
N ASN A 270 10.46 4.54 5.93
CA ASN A 270 9.20 5.21 5.67
C ASN A 270 9.42 6.53 4.88
N GLY A 271 8.38 7.02 4.21
CA GLY A 271 8.44 8.20 3.33
C GLY A 271 8.86 9.50 4.01
N ASP A 272 8.72 9.58 5.34
CA ASP A 272 9.10 10.75 6.14
C ASP A 272 10.55 10.67 6.70
N SER A 273 11.32 9.63 6.35
CA SER A 273 12.70 9.48 6.83
C SER A 273 13.69 10.29 6.00
N LEU A 274 14.87 10.60 6.58
CA LEU A 274 15.97 11.22 5.83
C LEU A 274 16.62 10.26 4.81
N ILE A 275 16.28 8.97 4.88
CA ILE A 275 16.95 7.91 4.11
C ILE A 275 16.01 7.33 3.07
N HIS A 276 16.27 7.68 1.82
CA HIS A 276 15.69 7.03 0.66
C HIS A 276 16.78 6.35 -0.15
N ARG A 277 16.44 5.26 -0.82
CA ARG A 277 17.34 4.63 -1.79
C ARG A 277 17.64 5.62 -2.91
N LEU A 278 18.93 5.91 -3.12
CA LEU A 278 19.38 6.77 -4.21
C LEU A 278 19.26 6.04 -5.56
N ASP A 279 19.22 6.81 -6.65
CA ASP A 279 19.34 6.26 -7.99
C ASP A 279 20.65 5.45 -8.10
N ASP A 280 20.55 4.24 -8.64
CA ASP A 280 21.67 3.29 -8.80
C ASP A 280 22.30 2.76 -7.48
N GLU A 281 21.76 3.10 -6.30
CA GLU A 281 22.23 2.57 -5.02
C GLU A 281 21.70 1.14 -4.78
N LYS A 282 22.59 0.22 -4.37
CA LYS A 282 22.17 -1.14 -3.98
C LYS A 282 21.48 -1.11 -2.60
N PRO A 283 20.52 -2.01 -2.33
CA PRO A 283 19.81 -2.04 -1.05
C PRO A 283 20.72 -2.12 0.19
N LEU A 284 21.84 -2.86 0.10
CA LEU A 284 22.82 -2.92 1.19
C LEU A 284 23.44 -1.55 1.49
N HIS A 285 23.81 -0.77 0.48
CA HIS A 285 24.39 0.55 0.70
C HIS A 285 23.41 1.51 1.36
N THR A 286 22.13 1.47 0.96
CA THR A 286 21.07 2.24 1.63
C THR A 286 20.93 1.84 3.10
N MET A 287 20.98 0.54 3.43
CA MET A 287 20.96 0.03 4.81
C MET A 287 22.16 0.50 5.63
N LEU A 288 23.38 0.36 5.08
CA LEU A 288 24.62 0.79 5.74
C LEU A 288 24.59 2.30 6.02
N ARG A 289 24.13 3.10 5.05
CA ARG A 289 23.96 4.55 5.19
C ARG A 289 22.92 4.90 6.26
N ALA A 290 21.80 4.18 6.31
CA ALA A 290 20.78 4.39 7.34
C ALA A 290 21.33 4.16 8.75
N ILE A 291 22.07 3.07 8.94
CA ILE A 291 22.68 2.72 10.24
C ILE A 291 23.76 3.74 10.61
N ALA A 292 24.61 4.12 9.65
CA ALA A 292 25.64 5.13 9.85
C ALA A 292 25.04 6.47 10.30
N VAL A 293 24.06 6.99 9.57
CA VAL A 293 23.36 8.25 9.91
C VAL A 293 22.73 8.19 11.31
N ALA A 294 22.20 7.04 11.72
CA ALA A 294 21.66 6.86 13.07
C ALA A 294 22.75 6.89 14.16
N LEU A 295 23.96 6.42 13.85
CA LEU A 295 25.11 6.32 14.74
C LEU A 295 25.98 7.58 14.78
N MET A 296 25.96 8.44 13.76
CA MET A 296 26.85 9.61 13.69
C MET A 296 26.70 10.54 14.90
N LYS A 297 27.83 10.97 15.46
CA LYS A 297 27.90 12.01 16.50
C LYS A 297 27.27 13.33 16.02
N ASN A 298 27.61 13.72 14.80
CA ASN A 298 27.06 14.88 14.11
C ASN A 298 26.02 14.41 13.09
N LYS A 299 24.75 14.35 13.49
CA LYS A 299 23.70 13.85 12.61
C LYS A 299 23.43 14.85 11.46
N PRO A 300 23.20 14.36 10.22
CA PRO A 300 22.71 15.18 9.12
C PRO A 300 21.46 15.97 9.52
N ALA A 301 21.46 17.27 9.22
CA ALA A 301 20.34 18.15 9.51
C ALA A 301 19.19 18.01 8.49
N ASN A 302 19.51 17.53 7.29
CA ASN A 302 18.58 17.41 6.18
C ASN A 302 18.91 16.19 5.30
N ARG A 303 18.05 15.99 4.29
CA ARG A 303 18.16 14.87 3.37
C ARG A 303 19.41 14.94 2.50
N GLU A 304 19.77 16.12 1.98
CA GLU A 304 20.93 16.28 1.09
C GLU A 304 22.24 15.89 1.79
N GLU A 305 22.39 16.25 3.07
CA GLU A 305 23.52 15.82 3.90
C GLU A 305 23.50 14.29 4.12
N ALA A 306 22.33 13.72 4.45
CA ALA A 306 22.20 12.27 4.64
C ALA A 306 22.46 11.45 3.37
N GLU A 307 22.24 12.04 2.19
CA GLU A 307 22.54 11.44 0.88
C GLU A 307 24.03 11.45 0.53
N ARG A 308 24.85 12.28 1.20
CA ARG A 308 26.31 12.34 1.01
C ARG A 308 27.08 11.33 1.84
N VAL A 309 26.48 10.84 2.93
CA VAL A 309 27.10 9.86 3.83
C VAL A 309 27.36 8.54 3.08
N ARG A 310 28.58 8.01 3.19
CA ARG A 310 28.95 6.68 2.68
C ARG A 310 29.61 5.89 3.79
N CYS A 311 29.14 4.67 4.00
CA CYS A 311 29.63 3.77 5.02
C CYS A 311 29.89 2.38 4.43
N SER A 312 31.05 1.79 4.75
CA SER A 312 31.39 0.42 4.39
C SER A 312 30.84 -0.58 5.41
N LYS A 313 30.74 -1.84 4.99
CA LYS A 313 30.34 -2.95 5.88
C LYS A 313 31.37 -3.13 7.00
N GLU A 314 32.64 -2.96 6.66
CA GLU A 314 33.80 -3.15 7.52
C GLU A 314 33.82 -2.12 8.65
N ALA A 315 33.58 -0.84 8.34
CA ALA A 315 33.55 0.22 9.35
C ALA A 315 32.46 0.00 10.42
N LEU A 316 31.26 -0.46 10.01
CA LEU A 316 30.21 -0.82 10.98
C LEU A 316 30.56 -2.07 11.79
N LYS A 317 31.16 -3.08 11.15
CA LYS A 317 31.57 -4.31 11.86
C LYS A 317 32.64 -4.02 12.90
N GLU A 318 33.67 -3.26 12.53
CA GLU A 318 34.74 -2.80 13.42
C GLU A 318 34.17 -2.02 14.60
N TYR A 319 33.30 -1.04 14.34
CA TYR A 319 32.67 -0.26 15.41
C TYR A 319 31.87 -1.11 16.40
N LEU A 320 31.15 -2.11 15.91
CA LEU A 320 30.26 -2.93 16.70
C LEU A 320 30.97 -4.09 17.41
N GLU A 321 32.19 -4.47 17.00
CA GLU A 321 32.92 -5.68 17.44
C GLU A 321 32.88 -5.87 18.96
N ASP A 322 33.30 -4.85 19.72
CA ASP A 322 33.35 -4.88 21.18
C ASP A 322 32.05 -4.42 21.88
N LYS A 323 31.00 -4.11 21.11
CA LYS A 323 29.73 -3.61 21.66
C LYS A 323 28.81 -4.76 22.02
N LYS A 324 28.23 -4.67 23.22
CA LYS A 324 27.22 -5.60 23.74
C LYS A 324 25.89 -4.88 23.95
N ASP A 325 24.84 -5.67 24.05
CA ASP A 325 23.46 -5.23 24.23
C ASP A 325 22.98 -4.30 23.10
N VAL A 326 23.36 -4.58 21.86
CA VAL A 326 23.02 -3.77 20.69
C VAL A 326 21.76 -4.32 20.01
N VAL A 327 20.76 -3.48 19.76
CA VAL A 327 19.52 -3.92 19.11
C VAL A 327 19.21 -3.03 17.92
N LEU A 328 19.21 -3.59 16.71
CA LEU A 328 18.79 -2.86 15.51
C LEU A 328 17.27 -2.92 15.38
N LEU A 329 16.63 -1.76 15.36
CA LEU A 329 15.20 -1.57 15.10
C LEU A 329 15.02 -1.00 13.69
N VAL A 330 14.41 -1.77 12.79
CA VAL A 330 14.19 -1.37 11.39
C VAL A 330 12.71 -1.17 11.10
N ASP A 331 12.31 0.05 10.78
CA ASP A 331 10.94 0.33 10.37
C ASP A 331 10.76 0.23 8.85
N GLU A 332 9.71 -0.50 8.42
CA GLU A 332 9.31 -0.73 7.02
C GLU A 332 10.42 -1.39 6.16
N LEU A 333 11.01 -2.48 6.65
CA LEU A 333 12.09 -3.19 5.94
C LEU A 333 11.68 -3.65 4.53
N ASN A 334 10.40 -3.93 4.30
CA ASN A 334 9.85 -4.28 2.98
C ASN A 334 9.98 -3.16 1.93
N VAL A 335 10.08 -1.90 2.35
CA VAL A 335 10.28 -0.77 1.42
C VAL A 335 11.67 -0.83 0.79
N LEU A 336 12.68 -1.21 1.56
CA LEU A 336 14.04 -1.40 1.06
C LEU A 336 14.13 -2.65 0.17
N LEU A 337 13.53 -3.75 0.63
CA LEU A 337 13.72 -5.07 0.05
C LEU A 337 12.76 -5.42 -1.10
N LYS A 338 11.87 -4.53 -1.53
CA LYS A 338 10.88 -4.70 -2.62
C LYS A 338 10.80 -6.13 -3.20
N PRO A 339 10.25 -7.13 -2.46
CA PRO A 339 10.54 -8.56 -2.69
C PRO A 339 10.23 -9.13 -4.07
N ASN A 340 9.51 -8.35 -4.89
CA ASN A 340 9.10 -8.67 -6.25
C ASN A 340 10.12 -8.21 -7.32
N GLN A 341 11.20 -7.50 -6.94
CA GLN A 341 12.28 -7.11 -7.84
C GLN A 341 13.46 -8.08 -7.66
N ALA A 342 14.13 -8.50 -8.72
CA ALA A 342 15.20 -9.52 -8.66
C ALA A 342 16.52 -9.03 -8.03
N ASP A 343 16.52 -7.87 -7.36
CA ASP A 343 17.71 -7.27 -6.76
C ASP A 343 18.29 -8.15 -5.64
N ASN A 344 19.61 -8.07 -5.43
CA ASN A 344 20.39 -8.83 -4.45
C ASN A 344 20.01 -8.55 -2.98
N TYR A 345 18.84 -8.99 -2.51
CA TYR A 345 18.45 -8.94 -1.08
C TYR A 345 19.28 -9.87 -0.20
N GLN A 346 19.95 -10.85 -0.83
CA GLN A 346 20.85 -11.77 -0.14
C GLN A 346 21.96 -11.03 0.61
N ASP A 347 22.48 -9.93 0.05
CA ASP A 347 23.54 -9.14 0.66
C ASP A 347 23.07 -8.42 1.94
N VAL A 348 21.85 -7.85 1.91
CA VAL A 348 21.23 -7.23 3.09
C VAL A 348 20.95 -8.27 4.16
N GLY A 349 20.35 -9.41 3.77
CA GLY A 349 20.04 -10.48 4.69
C GLY A 349 21.27 -11.10 5.35
N MET A 350 22.32 -11.33 4.55
CA MET A 350 23.62 -11.81 5.03
C MET A 350 24.24 -10.81 6.00
N PHE A 351 24.26 -9.52 5.66
CA PHE A 351 24.76 -8.47 6.54
C PHE A 351 24.01 -8.41 7.88
N LEU A 352 22.67 -8.43 7.84
CA LEU A 352 21.83 -8.38 9.06
C LEU A 352 22.08 -9.59 9.97
N ARG A 353 22.28 -10.78 9.40
CA ARG A 353 22.63 -11.97 10.18
C ARG A 353 24.00 -11.85 10.82
N GLU A 354 25.03 -11.68 10.01
CA GLU A 354 26.42 -11.64 10.46
C GLU A 354 26.69 -10.54 11.48
N THR A 355 25.96 -9.42 11.38
CA THR A 355 26.22 -8.23 12.19
C THR A 355 25.33 -8.15 13.42
N PHE A 356 24.07 -8.60 13.35
CA PHE A 356 23.07 -8.37 14.41
C PHE A 356 22.35 -9.62 14.96
N LEU A 357 22.50 -10.80 14.35
CA LEU A 357 21.85 -12.03 14.84
C LEU A 357 22.83 -13.17 15.18
N ASP A 358 23.96 -13.24 14.48
CA ASP A 358 24.97 -14.27 14.71
C ASP A 358 25.76 -14.03 16.00
N PRO A 359 26.28 -12.80 16.25
CA PRO A 359 27.05 -12.53 17.46
C PRO A 359 26.17 -12.44 18.71
N ALA A 360 26.69 -12.95 19.83
CA ALA A 360 26.07 -12.75 21.15
C ALA A 360 26.03 -11.26 21.54
N GLY A 361 25.01 -10.88 22.31
CA GLY A 361 24.80 -9.50 22.74
C GLY A 361 24.20 -8.61 21.66
N ARG A 362 23.71 -9.17 20.55
CA ARG A 362 23.08 -8.41 19.46
C ARG A 362 21.73 -8.99 19.06
N HIS A 363 20.82 -8.13 18.62
CA HIS A 363 19.51 -8.57 18.13
C HIS A 363 18.93 -7.67 17.04
N LEU A 364 17.96 -8.21 16.30
CA LEU A 364 17.24 -7.52 15.23
C LEU A 364 15.73 -7.54 15.52
N VAL A 365 15.12 -6.35 15.50
CA VAL A 365 13.68 -6.16 15.44
C VAL A 365 13.35 -5.41 14.15
N PHE A 366 12.36 -5.85 13.40
CA PHE A 366 11.93 -5.10 12.22
C PHE A 366 10.42 -5.09 12.05
N SER A 367 9.90 -4.06 11.39
CA SER A 367 8.50 -3.98 10.98
C SER A 367 8.35 -4.25 9.48
N THR A 368 7.21 -4.83 9.11
CA THR A 368 6.87 -5.12 7.72
C THR A 368 5.35 -5.15 7.49
N HIS A 369 4.95 -4.93 6.25
CA HIS A 369 3.60 -5.20 5.76
C HIS A 369 3.39 -6.63 5.25
N ILE A 370 4.48 -7.37 5.07
CA ILE A 370 4.44 -8.71 4.50
C ILE A 370 4.08 -9.70 5.62
N PRO A 371 3.04 -10.55 5.45
CA PRO A 371 2.66 -11.58 6.41
C PRO A 371 3.83 -12.47 6.86
N THR A 372 3.70 -12.99 8.09
CA THR A 372 4.72 -13.85 8.71
C THR A 372 4.93 -15.19 7.99
N SER A 373 3.94 -15.61 7.20
CA SER A 373 3.95 -16.85 6.41
C SER A 373 4.92 -16.86 5.23
N THR A 374 5.46 -15.70 4.85
CA THR A 374 6.19 -15.52 3.59
C THR A 374 7.62 -16.06 3.61
N GLY A 375 8.02 -16.73 4.69
CA GLY A 375 9.38 -17.25 4.89
C GLY A 375 10.38 -16.11 5.05
N LEU A 376 10.94 -15.96 6.25
CA LEU A 376 11.94 -14.93 6.55
C LEU A 376 13.18 -15.05 5.64
N ASP A 377 13.46 -16.23 5.09
CA ASP A 377 14.51 -16.47 4.10
C ASP A 377 14.41 -15.57 2.85
N ARG A 378 13.24 -15.07 2.50
CA ARG A 378 13.10 -14.09 1.41
C ARG A 378 13.62 -12.71 1.80
N VAL A 379 13.48 -12.36 3.07
CA VAL A 379 13.83 -11.06 3.64
C VAL A 379 15.30 -11.06 4.11
N LEU A 380 15.76 -12.16 4.71
CA LEU A 380 17.10 -12.29 5.31
C LEU A 380 18.02 -13.27 4.56
N GLY A 381 17.59 -13.80 3.40
CA GLY A 381 18.33 -14.80 2.63
C GLY A 381 18.33 -16.20 3.26
N LYS A 382 18.74 -17.21 2.51
CA LYS A 382 19.10 -18.54 3.07
C LYS A 382 20.51 -18.47 3.66
N GLY A 383 20.71 -18.98 4.87
CA GLY A 383 22.05 -19.08 5.46
C GLY A 383 22.77 -20.31 4.94
N ALA A 384 23.97 -20.62 5.45
CA ALA A 384 24.68 -21.88 5.19
C ALA A 384 23.97 -23.13 5.81
N GLY A 385 22.66 -23.08 6.07
CA GLY A 385 21.83 -24.20 6.56
C GLY A 385 20.34 -23.83 6.58
N SER A 386 19.51 -24.53 7.38
CA SER A 386 18.02 -24.43 7.36
C SER A 386 17.46 -23.03 7.58
N SER A 387 16.24 -22.78 7.05
CA SER A 387 15.57 -21.48 7.11
C SER A 387 15.47 -20.91 8.52
N ARG A 388 15.73 -19.61 8.72
CA ARG A 388 15.43 -18.96 10.02
C ARG A 388 13.95 -18.64 10.08
N GLU A 389 13.28 -18.90 11.20
CA GLU A 389 11.95 -18.35 11.45
C GLU A 389 12.08 -16.99 12.16
N ALA A 390 11.09 -16.11 11.97
CA ALA A 390 10.98 -14.88 12.77
C ALA A 390 10.07 -15.13 13.97
N GLU A 391 10.44 -14.59 15.14
CA GLU A 391 9.53 -14.55 16.29
C GLU A 391 8.54 -13.41 16.07
N THR A 392 7.30 -13.77 15.75
CA THR A 392 6.24 -12.79 15.48
C THR A 392 5.80 -12.14 16.76
N ILE A 393 5.89 -10.82 16.83
CA ILE A 393 5.42 -10.06 17.97
C ILE A 393 3.95 -9.70 17.76
N PRO A 394 3.05 -10.07 18.69
CA PRO A 394 1.64 -9.71 18.60
C PRO A 394 1.48 -8.19 18.64
N MET A 395 0.85 -7.64 17.62
CA MET A 395 0.54 -6.21 17.54
C MET A 395 -0.75 -5.88 18.34
N PRO A 396 -0.95 -4.65 18.87
CA PRO A 396 -2.08 -4.33 19.75
C PRO A 396 -3.44 -4.54 19.09
N ARG A 397 -4.35 -5.28 19.70
CA ARG A 397 -5.69 -5.53 19.15
C ARG A 397 -6.67 -5.61 20.30
N CYS A 398 -7.79 -4.90 20.19
CA CYS A 398 -8.76 -4.84 21.25
C CYS A 398 -10.18 -4.95 20.67
N ALA A 399 -10.93 -5.93 21.16
CA ALA A 399 -12.36 -6.05 20.87
C ALA A 399 -13.22 -5.35 21.94
N ASP A 400 -12.64 -4.95 23.07
CA ASP A 400 -13.34 -4.23 24.13
C ASP A 400 -13.64 -2.79 23.68
N MET A 401 -14.93 -2.55 23.46
CA MET A 401 -15.43 -1.24 23.00
C MET A 401 -15.23 -0.15 24.03
N GLU A 402 -15.23 -0.46 25.33
CA GLU A 402 -15.00 0.55 26.37
C GLU A 402 -13.57 1.08 26.29
N GLN A 403 -12.60 0.17 26.17
CA GLN A 403 -11.20 0.54 25.99
C GLN A 403 -10.96 1.30 24.68
N LEU A 404 -11.55 0.84 23.57
CA LEU A 404 -11.41 1.52 22.28
C LEU A 404 -12.01 2.93 22.29
N ARG A 405 -13.16 3.14 22.94
CA ARG A 405 -13.79 4.45 23.09
C ARG A 405 -12.95 5.36 23.98
N ALA A 406 -12.39 4.82 25.06
CA ALA A 406 -11.56 5.58 26.00
C ALA A 406 -10.23 6.10 25.41
N MET A 407 -9.82 5.63 24.22
CA MET A 407 -8.55 6.05 23.59
C MET A 407 -8.46 7.56 23.35
N HIS A 408 -9.56 8.20 22.94
CA HIS A 408 -9.59 9.61 22.56
C HIS A 408 -11.05 10.10 22.51
N PRO A 409 -11.35 11.39 22.82
CA PRO A 409 -12.73 11.90 22.74
C PRO A 409 -13.42 11.69 21.38
N ALA A 410 -12.68 11.74 20.27
CA ALA A 410 -13.21 11.46 18.93
C ALA A 410 -13.59 9.97 18.70
N CYS A 411 -13.17 9.07 19.60
CA CYS A 411 -13.51 7.66 19.61
C CYS A 411 -14.70 7.36 20.54
N ASP A 412 -15.19 8.30 21.35
CA ASP A 412 -16.26 8.06 22.32
C ASP A 412 -17.54 7.47 21.68
N ALA A 413 -17.86 7.93 20.46
CA ALA A 413 -19.01 7.48 19.68
C ALA A 413 -18.73 6.26 18.78
N LEU A 414 -17.57 5.60 18.93
CA LEU A 414 -17.21 4.43 18.11
C LEU A 414 -18.23 3.31 18.29
N THR A 415 -18.81 2.82 17.21
CA THR A 415 -19.77 1.70 17.24
C THR A 415 -19.05 0.35 17.08
N PRO A 416 -19.66 -0.78 17.48
CA PRO A 416 -19.08 -2.11 17.24
C PRO A 416 -18.78 -2.35 15.76
N LEU A 417 -19.70 -2.00 14.86
CA LEU A 417 -19.48 -2.18 13.42
C LEU A 417 -18.39 -1.27 12.87
N GLU A 418 -18.27 -0.01 13.33
CA GLU A 418 -17.13 0.85 12.96
C GLU A 418 -15.80 0.21 13.40
N ALA A 419 -15.75 -0.37 14.61
CA ALA A 419 -14.57 -1.06 15.10
C ALA A 419 -14.24 -2.30 14.25
N VAL A 420 -15.24 -3.12 13.89
CA VAL A 420 -15.08 -4.25 12.95
C VAL A 420 -14.61 -3.78 11.57
N TYR A 421 -15.21 -2.71 11.06
CA TYR A 421 -14.88 -2.14 9.75
C TYR A 421 -13.40 -1.76 9.65
N LEU A 422 -12.85 -1.26 10.77
CA LEU A 422 -11.43 -0.95 10.96
C LEU A 422 -10.61 -2.10 11.57
N GLY A 423 -11.15 -3.32 11.57
CA GLY A 423 -10.46 -4.56 11.94
C GLY A 423 -10.12 -4.71 13.43
N TYR A 424 -10.75 -3.94 14.32
CA TYR A 424 -10.39 -3.84 15.74
C TYR A 424 -8.91 -3.46 15.95
N VAL A 425 -8.35 -2.69 15.02
CA VAL A 425 -6.95 -2.23 15.07
C VAL A 425 -6.91 -0.84 15.72
N PRO A 426 -6.45 -0.70 16.98
CA PRO A 426 -6.53 0.56 17.73
C PRO A 426 -5.88 1.75 17.00
N ALA A 427 -4.71 1.52 16.41
CA ALA A 427 -3.98 2.55 15.67
C ALA A 427 -4.69 3.01 14.39
N LEU A 428 -5.40 2.10 13.69
CA LEU A 428 -6.16 2.45 12.49
C LEU A 428 -7.43 3.22 12.88
N ILE A 429 -8.14 2.75 13.92
CA ILE A 429 -9.29 3.45 14.52
C ILE A 429 -8.90 4.88 14.88
N PHE A 430 -7.81 5.05 15.63
CA PHE A 430 -7.33 6.37 16.01
C PHE A 430 -6.97 7.22 14.79
N SER A 431 -6.22 6.67 13.82
CA SER A 431 -5.84 7.41 12.61
C SER A 431 -7.06 7.94 11.84
N VAL A 432 -8.11 7.13 11.71
CA VAL A 432 -9.35 7.52 11.03
C VAL A 432 -10.13 8.56 11.85
N LYS A 433 -10.31 8.34 13.15
CA LYS A 433 -11.14 9.20 14.00
C LYS A 433 -10.47 10.52 14.39
N THR A 434 -9.14 10.57 14.47
CA THR A 434 -8.40 11.74 15.00
C THR A 434 -7.50 12.44 13.97
N GLN A 435 -6.96 11.71 12.98
CA GLN A 435 -5.98 12.25 12.03
C GLN A 435 -6.56 12.45 10.62
N VAL A 436 -7.86 12.23 10.43
CA VAL A 436 -8.55 12.35 9.13
C VAL A 436 -7.84 11.53 8.05
N PHE A 437 -7.44 10.29 8.40
CA PHE A 437 -6.73 9.41 7.50
C PHE A 437 -7.58 9.06 6.26
N ASP A 438 -7.08 9.42 5.06
CA ASP A 438 -7.71 9.11 3.78
C ASP A 438 -7.41 7.66 3.34
N ILE A 439 -8.36 6.78 3.61
CA ILE A 439 -8.32 5.35 3.24
C ILE A 439 -8.26 5.19 1.72
N GLU A 440 -9.05 5.98 0.98
CA GLU A 440 -9.15 5.90 -0.49
C GLU A 440 -7.85 6.38 -1.13
N GLY A 441 -7.35 7.54 -0.71
CA GLY A 441 -6.06 8.07 -1.15
C GLY A 441 -4.93 7.10 -0.91
N ARG A 442 -4.90 6.48 0.26
CA ARG A 442 -3.85 5.51 0.56
C ARG A 442 -3.96 4.24 -0.27
N PHE A 443 -5.17 3.76 -0.55
CA PHE A 443 -5.36 2.63 -1.46
C PHE A 443 -4.82 2.97 -2.86
N ARG A 444 -5.07 4.19 -3.35
CA ARG A 444 -4.56 4.67 -4.65
C ARG A 444 -3.03 4.71 -4.71
N ASP A 445 -2.34 5.07 -3.62
CA ASP A 445 -0.87 5.06 -3.58
C ASP A 445 -0.26 3.67 -3.80
N ILE A 446 -1.03 2.62 -3.49
CA ILE A 446 -0.57 1.22 -3.54
C ILE A 446 -0.98 0.57 -4.86
N LEU A 447 -1.95 1.13 -5.56
CA LEU A 447 -2.45 0.60 -6.82
C LEU A 447 -1.27 0.32 -7.75
N PRO A 448 -0.95 -0.96 -8.00
CA PRO A 448 0.00 -1.24 -9.04
C PRO A 448 -0.59 -0.76 -10.37
N ALA A 449 0.26 -0.48 -11.34
CA ALA A 449 -0.15 -0.46 -12.74
C ALA A 449 -0.47 -1.90 -13.17
N ALA A 450 -1.49 -2.52 -12.56
CA ALA A 450 -1.92 -3.87 -12.87
C ALA A 450 -2.37 -3.90 -14.33
N LYS A 451 -1.86 -4.87 -15.08
CA LYS A 451 -2.32 -5.08 -16.46
C LYS A 451 -3.75 -5.62 -16.42
N SER A 452 -4.56 -5.28 -17.42
CA SER A 452 -5.95 -5.76 -17.49
C SER A 452 -6.06 -7.30 -17.42
N GLU A 453 -5.02 -8.02 -17.87
CA GLU A 453 -4.93 -9.48 -17.86
C GLU A 453 -4.74 -10.07 -16.45
N GLU A 454 -4.26 -9.29 -15.48
CA GLU A 454 -4.02 -9.74 -14.11
C GLU A 454 -5.27 -9.63 -13.23
N LEU A 455 -6.27 -8.83 -13.63
CA LEU A 455 -7.49 -8.59 -12.85
C LEU A 455 -8.29 -9.87 -12.52
N PRO A 456 -8.45 -10.86 -13.43
CA PRO A 456 -9.12 -12.12 -13.08
C PRO A 456 -8.37 -12.94 -12.02
N ILE A 457 -7.03 -12.93 -12.06
CA ILE A 457 -6.19 -13.62 -11.08
C ILE A 457 -6.30 -12.89 -9.73
N LEU A 458 -6.18 -11.56 -9.75
CA LEU A 458 -6.38 -10.71 -8.57
C LEU A 458 -7.74 -10.97 -7.91
N ALA A 459 -8.83 -10.94 -8.68
CA ALA A 459 -10.18 -11.19 -8.19
C ALA A 459 -10.31 -12.58 -7.56
N LYS A 460 -9.80 -13.61 -8.23
CA LYS A 460 -9.84 -14.99 -7.74
C LYS A 460 -9.09 -15.14 -6.41
N THR A 461 -7.86 -14.66 -6.34
CA THR A 461 -7.04 -14.80 -5.12
C THR A 461 -7.58 -13.93 -3.99
N PHE A 462 -8.04 -12.70 -4.29
CA PHE A 462 -8.71 -11.85 -3.32
C PHE A 462 -9.93 -12.53 -2.68
N LEU A 463 -10.85 -13.06 -3.49
CA LEU A 463 -12.07 -13.71 -2.99
C LEU A 463 -11.74 -14.97 -2.18
N SER A 464 -10.79 -15.77 -2.66
CA SER A 464 -10.29 -16.95 -1.93
C SER A 464 -9.76 -16.56 -0.56
N GLU A 465 -8.90 -15.55 -0.47
CA GLU A 465 -8.35 -15.07 0.80
C GLU A 465 -9.40 -14.44 1.70
N PHE A 466 -10.32 -13.69 1.12
CA PHE A 466 -11.41 -13.03 1.83
C PHE A 466 -12.28 -14.05 2.58
N PHE A 467 -12.66 -15.14 1.91
CA PHE A 467 -13.55 -16.16 2.45
C PHE A 467 -12.83 -17.27 3.23
N ILE A 468 -11.73 -17.80 2.70
CA ILE A 468 -11.02 -18.95 3.29
C ILE A 468 -10.04 -18.49 4.38
N GLY A 469 -9.52 -17.27 4.27
CA GLY A 469 -8.54 -16.74 5.22
C GLY A 469 -7.16 -17.36 5.13
N LYS A 470 -6.84 -18.05 4.03
CA LYS A 470 -5.52 -18.63 3.75
C LYS A 470 -4.81 -17.82 2.69
N ARG A 471 -3.59 -17.40 2.98
CA ARG A 471 -2.77 -16.60 2.06
C ARG A 471 -2.42 -17.40 0.79
N GLY A 472 -2.61 -16.79 -0.37
CA GLY A 472 -2.25 -17.33 -1.67
C GLY A 472 -0.74 -17.30 -1.96
N PRO A 473 -0.35 -17.75 -3.18
CA PRO A 473 1.03 -17.73 -3.64
C PRO A 473 1.68 -16.33 -3.66
N ASP A 474 2.99 -16.32 -3.50
CA ASP A 474 3.77 -15.07 -3.44
C ASP A 474 3.89 -14.30 -4.76
N HIS A 475 3.59 -14.95 -5.88
CA HIS A 475 3.66 -14.32 -7.20
C HIS A 475 2.31 -13.74 -7.65
N ASP A 476 1.26 -13.92 -6.85
CA ASP A 476 -0.06 -13.42 -7.22
C ASP A 476 -0.11 -11.89 -7.14
N PRO A 477 -0.83 -11.21 -8.05
CA PRO A 477 -0.93 -9.75 -8.07
C PRO A 477 -1.54 -9.18 -6.78
N VAL A 478 -2.32 -9.98 -6.05
CA VAL A 478 -2.90 -9.59 -4.76
C VAL A 478 -1.85 -9.24 -3.71
N ARG A 479 -0.61 -9.75 -3.83
CA ARG A 479 0.47 -9.48 -2.86
C ARG A 479 0.87 -8.01 -2.79
N ALA A 480 0.61 -7.22 -3.85
CA ALA A 480 0.77 -5.76 -3.82
C ALA A 480 -0.06 -5.09 -2.71
N PHE A 481 -1.12 -5.77 -2.25
CA PHE A 481 -2.08 -5.27 -1.27
C PHE A 481 -1.89 -5.90 0.12
N ASP A 482 -0.77 -6.60 0.39
CA ASP A 482 -0.51 -7.23 1.70
C ASP A 482 -0.57 -6.22 2.85
N ALA A 483 -0.18 -4.97 2.60
CA ALA A 483 -0.27 -3.86 3.53
C ALA A 483 -1.72 -3.48 3.94
N LEU A 484 -2.75 -4.02 3.28
CA LEU A 484 -4.16 -3.77 3.59
C LEU A 484 -4.80 -4.92 4.40
N THR A 485 -4.01 -5.93 4.73
CA THR A 485 -4.49 -7.15 5.41
C THR A 485 -3.88 -7.29 6.80
N GLU A 486 -4.51 -8.12 7.64
CA GLU A 486 -3.92 -8.58 8.89
C GLU A 486 -3.63 -10.10 8.85
N SER A 487 -2.65 -10.54 9.64
CA SER A 487 -2.34 -11.96 9.82
C SER A 487 -2.62 -12.35 11.27
N PRO A 488 -3.85 -12.81 11.59
CA PRO A 488 -4.21 -13.15 12.97
C PRO A 488 -3.39 -14.34 13.51
N GLN A 489 -2.97 -15.26 12.63
CA GLN A 489 -2.12 -16.41 12.95
C GLN A 489 -1.17 -16.72 11.78
N LYS A 490 -0.14 -17.55 12.01
CA LYS A 490 0.80 -17.99 10.96
C LYS A 490 0.03 -18.67 9.83
N GLY A 491 0.21 -18.19 8.59
CA GLY A 491 -0.47 -18.71 7.40
C GLY A 491 -1.90 -18.18 7.18
N GLN A 492 -2.45 -17.44 8.13
CA GLN A 492 -3.76 -16.81 7.98
C GLN A 492 -3.65 -15.38 7.46
N ILE A 493 -4.65 -14.98 6.69
CA ILE A 493 -4.82 -13.63 6.18
C ILE A 493 -6.26 -13.20 6.37
N ARG A 494 -6.48 -11.94 6.76
CA ARG A 494 -7.81 -11.35 6.82
C ARG A 494 -7.79 -9.95 6.20
N TRP A 495 -8.79 -9.68 5.37
CA TRP A 495 -8.97 -8.37 4.78
C TRP A 495 -9.73 -7.44 5.74
N ILE A 496 -9.21 -6.23 5.92
CA ILE A 496 -9.87 -5.20 6.71
C ILE A 496 -10.94 -4.53 5.85
N LEU A 497 -12.19 -4.51 6.31
CA LEU A 497 -13.34 -4.11 5.49
C LEU A 497 -13.22 -2.71 4.90
N ALA A 498 -12.58 -1.78 5.64
CA ALA A 498 -12.23 -0.45 5.14
C ALA A 498 -11.51 -0.46 3.77
N TYR A 499 -10.65 -1.44 3.53
CA TYR A 499 -9.91 -1.57 2.28
C TYR A 499 -10.61 -2.49 1.26
N VAL A 500 -11.52 -3.37 1.72
CA VAL A 500 -12.30 -4.28 0.86
C VAL A 500 -13.20 -3.49 -0.09
N GLY A 501 -13.79 -2.39 0.38
CA GLY A 501 -14.60 -1.50 -0.47
C GLY A 501 -13.79 -0.96 -1.66
N GLN A 502 -12.56 -0.50 -1.37
CA GLN A 502 -11.63 0.00 -2.40
C GLN A 502 -11.17 -1.10 -3.36
N MET A 503 -10.90 -2.31 -2.86
CA MET A 503 -10.59 -3.46 -3.70
C MET A 503 -11.76 -3.82 -4.63
N CYS A 504 -13.00 -3.80 -4.13
CA CYS A 504 -14.18 -4.02 -4.96
C CYS A 504 -14.30 -2.96 -6.06
N CYS A 505 -14.08 -1.68 -5.74
CA CYS A 505 -14.06 -0.60 -6.73
C CYS A 505 -12.97 -0.80 -7.80
N HIS A 506 -11.75 -1.21 -7.38
CA HIS A 506 -10.64 -1.51 -8.28
C HIS A 506 -10.94 -2.67 -9.23
N LEU A 507 -11.64 -3.71 -8.75
CA LEU A 507 -12.09 -4.84 -9.55
C LEU A 507 -13.33 -4.53 -10.41
N GLY A 508 -13.83 -3.30 -10.40
CA GLY A 508 -15.00 -2.86 -11.16
C GLY A 508 -16.35 -3.14 -10.49
N TRP A 509 -16.37 -3.64 -9.25
CA TRP A 509 -17.57 -3.98 -8.47
C TRP A 509 -18.08 -2.79 -7.66
N LYS A 510 -18.23 -1.63 -8.33
CA LYS A 510 -18.50 -0.33 -7.70
C LYS A 510 -19.68 -0.34 -6.73
N GLN A 511 -20.76 -1.05 -7.06
CA GLN A 511 -21.94 -1.12 -6.19
C GLN A 511 -21.67 -1.84 -4.86
N VAL A 512 -20.84 -2.89 -4.89
CA VAL A 512 -20.43 -3.62 -3.67
C VAL A 512 -19.48 -2.76 -2.85
N GLY A 513 -18.55 -2.07 -3.51
CA GLY A 513 -17.65 -1.10 -2.86
C GLY A 513 -18.42 -0.01 -2.12
N ALA A 514 -19.40 0.61 -2.77
CA ALA A 514 -20.27 1.63 -2.17
C ALA A 514 -21.03 1.10 -0.94
N TRP A 515 -21.58 -0.11 -0.98
CA TRP A 515 -22.25 -0.69 0.18
C TRP A 515 -21.31 -0.94 1.36
N ILE A 516 -20.07 -1.36 1.10
CA ILE A 516 -19.06 -1.54 2.15
C ILE A 516 -18.69 -0.18 2.78
N GLU A 517 -18.52 0.86 1.98
CA GLU A 517 -18.22 2.21 2.45
C GLU A 517 -19.35 2.83 3.26
N GLU A 518 -20.60 2.47 2.98
CA GLU A 518 -21.75 2.94 3.74
C GLU A 518 -21.84 2.27 5.13
N LEU A 519 -21.25 1.09 5.37
CA LEU A 519 -21.39 0.32 6.62
C LEU A 519 -21.24 1.16 7.90
N PRO A 520 -20.18 1.98 8.09
CA PRO A 520 -20.05 2.87 9.24
C PRO A 520 -21.28 3.76 9.48
N SER A 521 -21.90 4.28 8.43
CA SER A 521 -23.06 5.18 8.55
C SER A 521 -24.33 4.47 9.06
N TRP A 522 -24.49 3.18 8.75
CA TRP A 522 -25.60 2.35 9.23
C TRP A 522 -25.43 1.97 10.70
N SER A 523 -24.19 1.92 11.18
CA SER A 523 -23.89 1.56 12.57
C SER A 523 -24.44 2.55 13.61
N GLY A 524 -24.70 3.81 13.23
CA GLY A 524 -25.39 4.77 14.09
C GLY A 524 -26.88 4.46 14.32
N LYS A 525 -27.43 3.47 13.61
CA LYS A 525 -28.84 3.05 13.63
C LYS A 525 -28.97 1.56 14.01
N VAL A 526 -28.23 1.10 15.02
CA VAL A 526 -28.13 -0.33 15.41
C VAL A 526 -29.49 -1.02 15.55
N GLU A 527 -30.52 -0.32 16.05
CA GLU A 527 -31.87 -0.88 16.21
C GLU A 527 -32.54 -1.29 14.88
N SER A 528 -32.09 -0.74 13.75
CA SER A 528 -32.68 -1.02 12.44
C SER A 528 -32.29 -2.38 11.87
N GLY A 529 -31.16 -2.97 12.30
CA GLY A 529 -30.59 -4.18 11.70
C GLY A 529 -30.06 -4.02 10.28
N GLN A 530 -30.04 -2.80 9.75
CA GLN A 530 -29.60 -2.51 8.37
C GLN A 530 -28.10 -2.76 8.16
N ASP A 531 -27.30 -2.62 9.22
CA ASP A 531 -25.90 -3.00 9.21
C ASP A 531 -25.71 -4.49 8.92
N TRP A 532 -26.43 -5.35 9.64
CA TRP A 532 -26.39 -6.79 9.42
C TRP A 532 -26.93 -7.18 8.05
N GLU A 533 -28.04 -6.59 7.62
CA GLU A 533 -28.58 -6.77 6.27
C GLU A 533 -27.52 -6.44 5.20
N THR A 534 -26.80 -5.33 5.38
CA THR A 534 -25.75 -4.90 4.45
C THR A 534 -24.55 -5.85 4.49
N VAL A 535 -24.13 -6.33 5.66
CA VAL A 535 -23.05 -7.33 5.79
C VAL A 535 -23.39 -8.61 5.03
N VAL A 536 -24.61 -9.13 5.20
CA VAL A 536 -25.06 -10.34 4.50
C VAL A 536 -25.19 -10.08 2.99
N LEU A 537 -25.68 -8.91 2.58
CA LEU A 537 -25.79 -8.53 1.17
C LEU A 537 -24.42 -8.43 0.49
N VAL A 538 -23.43 -7.84 1.17
CA VAL A 538 -22.04 -7.80 0.70
C VAL A 538 -21.48 -9.21 0.55
N ALA A 539 -21.68 -10.08 1.57
CA ALA A 539 -21.27 -11.48 1.49
C ALA A 539 -21.91 -12.19 0.29
N LEU A 540 -23.22 -12.04 0.09
CA LEU A 540 -23.94 -12.62 -1.05
C LEU A 540 -23.34 -12.17 -2.38
N CYS A 541 -23.08 -10.87 -2.56
CA CYS A 541 -22.52 -10.36 -3.80
C CYS A 541 -21.12 -10.91 -4.06
N LEU A 542 -20.27 -10.92 -3.03
CA LEU A 542 -18.91 -11.46 -3.15
C LEU A 542 -18.93 -12.98 -3.40
N ARG A 543 -19.86 -13.75 -2.82
CA ARG A 543 -20.07 -15.17 -3.14
C ARG A 543 -20.52 -15.38 -4.59
N CYS A 544 -21.35 -14.49 -5.13
CA CYS A 544 -21.72 -14.53 -6.54
C CYS A 544 -20.51 -14.25 -7.47
N TYR A 545 -19.63 -13.31 -7.09
CA TYR A 545 -18.36 -13.11 -7.80
C TYR A 545 -17.41 -14.30 -7.63
N GLU A 546 -17.34 -14.92 -6.45
CA GLU A 546 -16.53 -16.12 -6.22
C GLU A 546 -16.97 -17.27 -7.13
N ALA A 547 -18.29 -17.49 -7.29
CA ALA A 547 -18.83 -18.51 -8.20
C ALA A 547 -18.38 -18.34 -9.66
N LYS A 548 -17.99 -17.12 -10.08
CA LYS A 548 -17.43 -16.86 -11.41
C LYS A 548 -15.98 -17.34 -11.55
N TYR A 549 -15.19 -17.30 -10.47
CA TYR A 549 -13.75 -17.58 -10.51
C TYR A 549 -13.34 -18.92 -9.86
N SER A 550 -14.21 -19.47 -9.02
CA SER A 550 -13.98 -20.63 -8.14
C SER A 550 -15.27 -21.47 -8.02
N GLU A 551 -15.24 -22.51 -7.18
CA GLU A 551 -16.45 -23.30 -6.91
C GLU A 551 -17.50 -22.46 -6.16
N PRO A 552 -18.78 -22.52 -6.56
CA PRO A 552 -19.82 -21.76 -5.90
C PRO A 552 -20.09 -22.31 -4.49
N HIS A 553 -20.30 -21.40 -3.54
CA HIS A 553 -20.75 -21.79 -2.20
C HIS A 553 -22.13 -22.48 -2.26
N GLU A 554 -22.29 -23.58 -1.51
CA GLU A 554 -23.49 -24.45 -1.57
C GLU A 554 -24.82 -23.69 -1.37
N LEU A 555 -24.82 -22.67 -0.51
CA LEU A 555 -26.00 -21.87 -0.21
C LEU A 555 -26.49 -21.02 -1.40
N LEU A 556 -25.65 -20.77 -2.41
CA LEU A 556 -26.13 -20.15 -3.65
C LEU A 556 -27.10 -21.06 -4.41
N GLY A 557 -27.04 -22.38 -4.16
CA GLY A 557 -27.94 -23.37 -4.72
C GLY A 557 -27.83 -23.52 -6.24
N LEU A 558 -26.63 -23.27 -6.80
CA LEU A 558 -26.37 -23.37 -8.22
C LEU A 558 -26.25 -24.85 -8.66
N PRO A 559 -26.57 -25.19 -9.92
CA PRO A 559 -26.35 -26.53 -10.46
C PRO A 559 -24.87 -26.96 -10.34
N GLY A 560 -24.61 -28.27 -10.17
CA GLY A 560 -23.25 -28.80 -10.06
C GLY A 560 -22.40 -28.42 -11.28
N ASN A 561 -21.26 -27.76 -11.06
CA ASN A 561 -20.36 -27.13 -12.05
C ASN A 561 -20.81 -25.79 -12.66
N ALA A 562 -21.88 -25.16 -12.16
CA ALA A 562 -22.27 -23.83 -12.60
C ALA A 562 -21.16 -22.80 -12.33
N ARG A 563 -20.75 -22.09 -13.38
CA ARG A 563 -19.80 -20.97 -13.32
C ARG A 563 -20.37 -19.80 -14.11
N PRO A 564 -21.00 -18.82 -13.45
CA PRO A 564 -21.53 -17.63 -14.12
C PRO A 564 -20.42 -16.92 -14.92
N ALA A 565 -20.68 -16.62 -16.19
CA ALA A 565 -19.83 -15.76 -17.00
C ALA A 565 -20.02 -14.27 -16.62
N ALA A 566 -21.23 -13.91 -16.18
CA ALA A 566 -21.58 -12.58 -15.73
C ALA A 566 -22.19 -12.58 -14.31
N VAL A 567 -21.88 -11.51 -13.56
CA VAL A 567 -22.48 -11.22 -12.25
C VAL A 567 -23.09 -9.83 -12.34
N TYR A 568 -24.40 -9.74 -12.11
CA TYR A 568 -25.13 -8.48 -12.08
C TYR A 568 -25.50 -8.14 -10.64
N VAL A 569 -25.21 -6.93 -10.20
CA VAL A 569 -25.66 -6.42 -8.90
C VAL A 569 -26.54 -5.21 -9.17
N ARG A 570 -27.79 -5.23 -8.69
CA ARG A 570 -28.79 -4.18 -8.98
C ARG A 570 -29.60 -3.81 -7.74
N LYS A 571 -29.79 -2.51 -7.56
CA LYS A 571 -30.85 -1.97 -6.72
C LYS A 571 -32.16 -1.98 -7.52
N VAL A 572 -33.19 -2.62 -6.99
CA VAL A 572 -34.50 -2.68 -7.65
C VAL A 572 -35.25 -1.38 -7.37
N PRO A 573 -35.86 -0.74 -8.39
CA PRO A 573 -36.68 0.45 -8.20
C PRO A 573 -37.79 0.22 -7.17
N GLN A 574 -38.18 1.27 -6.46
CA GLN A 574 -39.13 1.17 -5.35
C GLN A 574 -40.50 0.65 -5.84
N GLU A 575 -40.95 1.11 -7.00
CA GLU A 575 -42.17 0.71 -7.69
C GLU A 575 -42.19 -0.78 -8.07
N ASN A 576 -41.02 -1.41 -8.21
CA ASN A 576 -40.87 -2.83 -8.51
C ASN A 576 -40.48 -3.68 -7.30
N SER A 577 -40.40 -3.09 -6.11
CA SER A 577 -39.91 -3.76 -4.90
C SER A 577 -41.02 -4.28 -3.98
N THR A 578 -42.27 -4.37 -4.45
CA THR A 578 -43.41 -4.68 -3.57
C THR A 578 -43.41 -6.13 -3.06
N ASN A 579 -43.07 -7.10 -3.89
CA ASN A 579 -42.93 -8.51 -3.53
C ASN A 579 -41.98 -9.24 -4.51
N PRO A 580 -41.54 -10.48 -4.22
CA PRO A 580 -40.58 -11.18 -5.06
C PRO A 580 -41.01 -11.38 -6.52
N GLU A 581 -42.29 -11.65 -6.79
CA GLU A 581 -42.78 -11.90 -8.14
C GLU A 581 -42.68 -10.64 -9.02
N VAL A 582 -42.98 -9.47 -8.44
CA VAL A 582 -42.85 -8.16 -9.12
C VAL A 582 -41.39 -7.85 -9.45
N ILE A 583 -40.47 -8.15 -8.53
CA ILE A 583 -39.03 -7.99 -8.75
C ILE A 583 -38.56 -8.88 -9.92
N LEU A 584 -39.03 -10.13 -9.98
CA LEU A 584 -38.70 -11.06 -11.04
C LEU A 584 -39.25 -10.63 -12.41
N VAL A 585 -40.47 -10.09 -12.46
CA VAL A 585 -41.04 -9.52 -13.70
C VAL A 585 -40.19 -8.36 -14.19
N TRP A 586 -39.77 -7.47 -13.30
CA TRP A 586 -38.88 -6.36 -13.64
C TRP A 586 -37.51 -6.85 -14.15
N TRP A 587 -36.93 -7.86 -13.49
CA TRP A 587 -35.66 -8.46 -13.91
C TRP A 587 -35.77 -9.12 -15.30
N LYS A 588 -36.89 -9.77 -15.60
CA LYS A 588 -37.14 -10.41 -16.91
C LYS A 588 -37.10 -9.42 -18.07
N GLY A 589 -37.43 -8.17 -17.81
CA GLY A 589 -37.38 -7.08 -18.80
C GLY A 589 -36.00 -6.46 -19.00
N GLN A 590 -34.97 -6.86 -18.23
CA GLN A 590 -33.63 -6.30 -18.37
C GLN A 590 -32.88 -6.93 -19.55
N PRO A 591 -32.08 -6.16 -20.30
CA PRO A 591 -31.24 -6.71 -21.36
C PRO A 591 -30.11 -7.55 -20.75
N ILE A 592 -30.06 -8.84 -21.09
CA ILE A 592 -29.01 -9.78 -20.67
C ILE A 592 -28.29 -10.28 -21.91
N GLU A 593 -26.99 -9.97 -21.99
CA GLU A 593 -26.16 -10.30 -23.16
C GLU A 593 -25.29 -11.54 -22.91
N THR A 594 -25.10 -11.93 -21.65
CA THR A 594 -24.12 -12.97 -21.29
C THR A 594 -24.77 -14.04 -20.43
N TYR A 595 -24.58 -15.28 -20.83
CA TYR A 595 -25.01 -16.49 -20.13
C TYR A 595 -23.82 -17.46 -19.97
N PRO A 596 -23.78 -18.29 -18.92
CA PRO A 596 -24.65 -18.25 -17.75
C PRO A 596 -24.44 -16.97 -16.92
N TYR A 597 -25.46 -16.49 -16.21
CA TYR A 597 -25.34 -15.36 -15.31
C TYR A 597 -25.91 -15.62 -13.92
N ILE A 598 -25.45 -14.84 -12.96
CA ILE A 598 -26.10 -14.67 -11.65
C ILE A 598 -26.36 -13.19 -11.40
N ALA A 599 -27.56 -12.86 -10.92
CA ALA A 599 -27.97 -11.50 -10.64
C ALA A 599 -28.44 -11.36 -9.20
N VAL A 600 -27.84 -10.45 -8.43
CA VAL A 600 -28.26 -10.07 -7.07
C VAL A 600 -29.13 -8.83 -7.16
N LEU A 601 -30.36 -8.93 -6.68
CA LEU A 601 -31.39 -7.89 -6.72
C LEU A 601 -31.71 -7.47 -5.29
N SER A 602 -31.37 -6.22 -4.95
CA SER A 602 -31.61 -5.61 -3.64
C SER A 602 -32.77 -4.62 -3.74
N PRO A 603 -33.95 -4.93 -3.16
CA PRO A 603 -35.11 -4.05 -3.18
C PRO A 603 -34.85 -2.74 -2.43
N ASN A 604 -35.09 -1.60 -3.09
CA ASN A 604 -34.97 -0.28 -2.48
C ASN A 604 -36.29 0.17 -1.83
N TYR A 605 -36.89 -0.69 -1.01
CA TYR A 605 -38.17 -0.41 -0.35
C TYR A 605 -38.26 -1.02 1.05
N ALA A 606 -38.33 -0.16 2.07
CA ALA A 606 -38.40 -0.59 3.47
C ALA A 606 -39.63 -1.44 3.81
N LYS A 607 -40.68 -1.46 2.96
CA LYS A 607 -41.87 -2.31 3.16
C LYS A 607 -41.86 -3.59 2.33
N THR A 608 -40.74 -3.96 1.69
CA THR A 608 -40.60 -5.29 1.11
C THR A 608 -40.53 -6.31 2.26
N GLU A 609 -41.68 -6.82 2.70
CA GLU A 609 -41.76 -7.60 3.94
C GLU A 609 -41.09 -8.98 3.84
N MET A 610 -40.90 -9.52 2.64
CA MET A 610 -40.58 -10.94 2.45
C MET A 610 -39.08 -11.23 2.35
N VAL A 611 -38.33 -10.42 1.59
CA VAL A 611 -36.89 -10.64 1.34
C VAL A 611 -36.14 -9.32 1.38
N ASP A 612 -34.95 -9.32 1.97
CA ASP A 612 -34.04 -8.17 2.00
C ASP A 612 -33.14 -8.15 0.75
N ALA A 613 -32.93 -9.32 0.12
CA ALA A 613 -32.40 -9.44 -1.23
C ALA A 613 -32.82 -10.76 -1.88
N MET A 614 -32.65 -10.85 -3.19
CA MET A 614 -32.80 -12.10 -3.93
C MET A 614 -31.68 -12.26 -4.94
N TRP A 615 -31.47 -13.49 -5.41
CA TRP A 615 -30.65 -13.73 -6.58
C TRP A 615 -31.29 -14.70 -7.55
N VAL A 616 -30.98 -14.47 -8.82
CA VAL A 616 -31.47 -15.23 -9.97
C VAL A 616 -30.26 -15.76 -10.72
N TYR A 617 -30.22 -17.07 -10.95
CA TYR A 617 -29.27 -17.70 -11.85
C TYR A 617 -29.99 -18.27 -13.07
N GLN A 618 -29.39 -18.09 -14.24
CA GLN A 618 -29.89 -18.66 -15.49
C GLN A 618 -28.72 -19.16 -16.35
N GLN A 619 -28.82 -20.42 -16.79
CA GLN A 619 -27.77 -21.10 -17.55
C GLN A 619 -27.65 -20.58 -18.98
N ASP A 620 -28.79 -20.39 -19.65
CA ASP A 620 -28.94 -19.89 -21.02
C ASP A 620 -30.32 -19.24 -21.15
N ALA A 621 -30.60 -18.59 -22.29
CA ALA A 621 -31.84 -17.84 -22.48
C ALA A 621 -33.12 -18.70 -22.36
N THR A 622 -33.02 -20.02 -22.53
CA THR A 622 -34.16 -20.96 -22.52
C THR A 622 -34.30 -21.72 -21.19
N ALA A 623 -33.23 -21.80 -20.40
CA ALA A 623 -33.22 -22.49 -19.13
C ALA A 623 -34.12 -21.82 -18.09
N ASP A 624 -34.75 -22.65 -17.25
CA ASP A 624 -35.50 -22.19 -16.09
C ASP A 624 -34.61 -21.42 -15.11
N TRP A 625 -35.22 -20.46 -14.42
CA TRP A 625 -34.54 -19.66 -13.42
C TRP A 625 -34.36 -20.44 -12.12
N VAL A 626 -33.14 -20.41 -11.58
CA VAL A 626 -32.90 -20.76 -10.19
C VAL A 626 -33.04 -19.48 -9.37
N VAL A 627 -34.15 -19.36 -8.64
CA VAL A 627 -34.45 -18.19 -7.81
C VAL A 627 -34.28 -18.51 -6.34
N ARG A 628 -33.65 -17.61 -5.62
CA ARG A 628 -33.45 -17.66 -4.18
C ARG A 628 -33.67 -16.30 -3.54
N GLY A 629 -34.13 -16.30 -2.30
CA GLY A 629 -34.30 -15.09 -1.50
C GLY A 629 -33.48 -15.19 -0.23
N MET A 630 -33.17 -14.05 0.37
CA MET A 630 -32.67 -14.01 1.73
C MET A 630 -33.43 -13.00 2.57
N GLN A 631 -33.52 -13.30 3.86
CA GLN A 631 -33.91 -12.33 4.87
C GLN A 631 -32.85 -12.33 5.98
N ALA A 632 -32.29 -11.16 6.26
CA ALA A 632 -31.28 -10.91 7.27
C ALA A 632 -31.90 -10.04 8.38
N LYS A 633 -32.07 -10.57 9.59
CA LYS A 633 -32.58 -9.79 10.74
C LYS A 633 -31.75 -10.08 11.98
N LEU A 634 -31.62 -9.07 12.85
CA LEU A 634 -30.89 -9.18 14.11
C LEU A 634 -31.63 -9.98 15.18
N GLY A 635 -32.98 -10.03 15.13
CA GLY A 635 -33.82 -10.60 16.18
C GLY A 635 -34.33 -12.03 15.94
N SER A 636 -35.13 -12.53 16.88
CA SER A 636 -35.76 -13.87 16.84
C SER A 636 -37.01 -13.97 15.97
N ASP A 637 -37.37 -12.89 15.27
CA ASP A 637 -38.52 -12.88 14.38
C ASP A 637 -38.36 -13.93 13.29
N CYS A 638 -39.45 -14.60 12.91
CA CYS A 638 -39.48 -15.52 11.77
C CYS A 638 -40.16 -14.86 10.57
N PRO A 639 -39.90 -15.32 9.34
CA PRO A 639 -40.66 -14.88 8.17
C PRO A 639 -42.17 -14.99 8.40
N LYS A 640 -42.90 -13.92 8.08
CA LYS A 640 -44.36 -13.87 8.26
C LYS A 640 -45.11 -14.67 7.19
N LYS A 641 -44.49 -14.90 6.04
CA LYS A 641 -45.07 -15.51 4.84
C LYS A 641 -44.17 -16.64 4.32
N ASP A 642 -44.77 -17.65 3.70
CA ASP A 642 -44.02 -18.67 2.97
C ASP A 642 -43.37 -18.05 1.72
N MET A 643 -42.25 -18.61 1.26
CA MET A 643 -41.66 -18.19 -0.01
C MET A 643 -42.56 -18.57 -1.18
N PRO A 644 -42.54 -17.86 -2.32
CA PRO A 644 -43.28 -18.25 -3.52
C PRO A 644 -42.90 -19.64 -4.05
N LEU A 645 -43.78 -20.25 -4.85
CA LEU A 645 -43.48 -21.53 -5.50
C LEU A 645 -42.28 -21.39 -6.45
N GLY A 646 -41.38 -22.38 -6.44
CA GLY A 646 -40.14 -22.35 -7.23
C GLY A 646 -38.99 -21.56 -6.59
N MET A 647 -39.22 -20.92 -5.44
CA MET A 647 -38.21 -20.13 -4.73
C MET A 647 -37.85 -20.75 -3.38
N LEU A 648 -36.57 -20.72 -3.01
CA LEU A 648 -36.09 -21.07 -1.67
C LEU A 648 -35.57 -19.81 -0.97
N GLY A 649 -36.02 -19.57 0.26
CA GLY A 649 -35.58 -18.47 1.10
C GLY A 649 -34.51 -18.92 2.08
N LEU A 650 -33.48 -18.11 2.29
CA LEU A 650 -32.46 -18.32 3.32
C LEU A 650 -32.65 -17.32 4.45
N LEU A 651 -32.61 -17.82 5.68
CA LEU A 651 -32.71 -16.98 6.86
C LEU A 651 -31.34 -16.76 7.49
N PHE A 652 -30.83 -15.54 7.41
CA PHE A 652 -29.59 -15.11 8.07
C PHE A 652 -29.95 -14.39 9.36
N ARG A 653 -29.63 -14.99 10.50
CA ARG A 653 -29.87 -14.38 11.81
C ARG A 653 -28.55 -14.02 12.47
N GLY A 654 -28.48 -12.82 13.03
CA GLY A 654 -27.30 -12.36 13.77
C GLY A 654 -27.01 -13.23 15.00
N GLN A 655 -28.05 -13.88 15.55
CA GLN A 655 -27.99 -14.96 16.54
C GLN A 655 -28.91 -16.09 16.06
N ALA A 656 -28.39 -17.29 15.82
CA ALA A 656 -29.20 -18.39 15.27
C ALA A 656 -30.38 -18.71 16.20
N PRO A 657 -31.62 -18.84 15.67
CA PRO A 657 -32.78 -19.10 16.51
C PRO A 657 -32.67 -20.49 17.16
N ASP A 658 -33.12 -20.60 18.41
CA ASP A 658 -33.34 -21.89 19.05
C ASP A 658 -34.27 -22.71 18.15
N THR A 659 -33.81 -23.89 17.72
CA THR A 659 -34.46 -24.72 16.68
C THR A 659 -35.83 -25.29 17.09
N THR A 660 -36.32 -24.89 18.27
CA THR A 660 -37.46 -25.42 19.01
C THR A 660 -38.78 -24.67 18.81
N ARG A 661 -38.87 -23.65 17.94
CA ARG A 661 -40.18 -23.01 17.62
C ARG A 661 -40.93 -23.76 16.51
N ASP A 662 -42.16 -24.18 16.81
CA ASP A 662 -43.14 -24.92 15.99
C ASP A 662 -43.62 -24.24 14.68
N LEU A 663 -42.91 -23.23 14.16
CA LEU A 663 -43.36 -22.41 13.03
C LEU A 663 -42.32 -22.31 11.91
N LYS A 664 -41.77 -23.44 11.47
CA LYS A 664 -40.98 -23.48 10.23
C LYS A 664 -41.89 -23.23 9.03
N ARG A 665 -41.83 -22.02 8.48
CA ARG A 665 -42.47 -21.66 7.20
C ARG A 665 -41.97 -22.53 6.06
N GLN A 666 -42.85 -22.82 5.12
CA GLN A 666 -42.51 -23.64 3.96
C GLN A 666 -41.49 -22.91 3.08
N ARG A 667 -40.57 -23.68 2.49
CA ARG A 667 -39.55 -23.19 1.55
C ARG A 667 -38.59 -22.13 2.12
N TRP A 668 -38.41 -22.13 3.45
CA TRP A 668 -37.35 -21.39 4.13
C TRP A 668 -36.32 -22.36 4.71
N LYS A 669 -35.03 -22.10 4.45
CA LYS A 669 -33.90 -22.74 5.12
C LYS A 669 -33.44 -21.83 6.26
N TYR A 670 -33.52 -22.34 7.48
CA TYR A 670 -33.03 -21.69 8.69
C TYR A 670 -31.57 -22.08 8.86
N LEU A 671 -30.66 -21.13 8.64
CA LEU A 671 -29.24 -21.42 8.66
C LEU A 671 -28.74 -21.55 10.10
N THR A 672 -27.88 -22.54 10.31
CA THR A 672 -27.09 -22.68 11.53
C THR A 672 -26.01 -21.61 11.61
N GLU A 673 -25.46 -21.37 12.80
CA GLU A 673 -24.35 -20.44 12.98
C GLU A 673 -23.14 -20.82 12.10
N SER A 674 -22.80 -22.11 12.01
CA SER A 674 -21.72 -22.62 11.16
C SER A 674 -21.95 -22.31 9.68
N GLU A 675 -23.19 -22.49 9.19
CA GLU A 675 -23.54 -22.15 7.80
C GLU A 675 -23.43 -20.64 7.54
N ILE A 676 -23.83 -19.79 8.50
CA ILE A 676 -23.70 -18.33 8.40
C ILE A 676 -22.23 -17.93 8.39
N GLN A 677 -21.43 -18.44 9.33
CA GLN A 677 -19.99 -18.17 9.40
C GLN A 677 -19.26 -18.64 8.14
N SER A 678 -19.62 -19.83 7.62
CA SER A 678 -19.13 -20.32 6.33
C SER A 678 -19.48 -19.35 5.21
N PHE A 679 -20.74 -18.92 5.12
CA PHE A 679 -21.19 -18.00 4.07
C PHE A 679 -20.47 -16.64 4.11
N LEU A 680 -20.34 -16.04 5.29
CA LEU A 680 -19.62 -14.78 5.51
C LEU A 680 -18.12 -14.92 5.21
N GLY A 681 -17.54 -16.06 5.59
CA GLY A 681 -16.11 -16.34 5.51
C GLY A 681 -15.23 -15.46 6.40
N ASN A 682 -13.92 -15.72 6.35
CA ASN A 682 -12.96 -15.26 7.36
C ASN A 682 -12.94 -13.74 7.60
N SER A 683 -13.16 -12.93 6.57
CA SER A 683 -13.07 -11.46 6.67
C SER A 683 -14.35 -10.79 7.17
N LEU A 684 -15.54 -11.38 6.95
CA LEU A 684 -16.81 -10.82 7.42
C LEU A 684 -17.32 -11.45 8.71
N THR A 685 -16.81 -12.62 9.14
CA THR A 685 -17.31 -13.28 10.36
C THR A 685 -17.25 -12.39 11.60
N ALA A 686 -16.26 -11.50 11.72
CA ALA A 686 -16.17 -10.54 12.84
C ALA A 686 -17.29 -9.48 12.81
N ALA A 687 -17.93 -9.26 11.67
CA ALA A 687 -19.08 -8.37 11.51
C ALA A 687 -20.41 -9.04 11.89
N CYS A 688 -20.40 -10.34 12.20
CA CYS A 688 -21.56 -11.02 12.75
C CYS A 688 -21.88 -10.46 14.15
N PRO A 689 -23.10 -9.95 14.39
CA PRO A 689 -23.52 -9.39 15.67
C PRO A 689 -23.39 -10.35 16.86
N ALA A 690 -23.49 -11.67 16.65
CA ALA A 690 -23.22 -12.68 17.68
C ALA A 690 -21.80 -12.57 18.28
N HIS A 691 -20.86 -11.98 17.55
CA HIS A 691 -19.47 -11.81 18.00
C HIS A 691 -19.18 -10.44 18.61
N TRP A 692 -20.18 -9.54 18.68
CA TRP A 692 -19.98 -8.21 19.24
C TRP A 692 -20.06 -8.26 20.77
N PRO A 693 -19.01 -7.81 21.49
CA PRO A 693 -19.06 -7.74 22.94
C PRO A 693 -20.15 -6.75 23.37
N ASN A 694 -20.96 -7.16 24.35
CA ASN A 694 -22.01 -6.35 24.99
C ASN A 694 -23.27 -6.06 24.15
N VAL A 695 -23.57 -6.82 23.09
CA VAL A 695 -24.98 -6.93 22.65
C VAL A 695 -25.64 -7.84 23.68
N THR A 696 -26.35 -7.23 24.64
CA THR A 696 -27.06 -7.91 25.73
C THR A 696 -27.83 -9.11 25.16
N ARG A 697 -27.48 -10.30 25.65
CA ARG A 697 -28.16 -11.56 25.33
C ARG A 697 -29.57 -11.59 25.89
#